data_AF-A0A954ZFW6-F1
#
_entry.id   AF-A0A954ZFW6-F1
#
_cell.length_a   1.000
_cell.length_b   1.000
_cell.length_c   1.000
_cell.angle_alpha   90.00
_cell.angle_beta   90.00
_cell.angle_gamma   90.00
#
_symmetry.space_group_name_H-M   'P 1'
#
loop_
_entity.id
_entity.type
_entity.pdbx_description
1 polymer ?
#
loop_
_entity_poly.entity_id
_entity_poly.type
_entity_poly.pdbx_seq_one_letter_code
_entity_poly.pdbx_strand_id
1 'polypeptide(L)'
;MSHHRTHNTYATRNIWAYDQPRLAQLGTRDVWLKTLRTAFDYLLIALLFVAPLVLGGRDARGHLVYELLVGLMATTWLVRSSLQRSSVWQLSGAEWLLATSVLLILAQFVPLPLGLLHWLSPTQAEVLPEWSQAADSLLGHQVWSTVTLTPRATLAGLVMFVSHATLFLVIVQRLRELADVEWMLRRIAAATAWMAIVGLLQYLSGTDKFAWLFEHPTREAHRMVTGPFINPNHFGHFVVLGLGPGLWWLMNLIDYRPKPKENQRGFDQRRRFDQQYGMYLFAVGFLLFIMALSACLTRSRGVYLAGVVGTIIYGALTLHSRTRSNRSLAITLSAVAAIGVVAVTGVYLHGHRQIQREVSTLVTGSLDDMDRGEWRRHVWAANLQVLRHFPVMGAGVGSHAEIYRLYFSQPVDVEFTHAESSYLQLLSETGLAGGTLLLAGLLLLMRWCWKSQVRSRGPRERAAATAVITGLAVSLAHSVFDFPWFIPACMSLAILLAACAHRLAQLSQALADTSQKTASASHGGWLRWLRSQELRVPAFASYQLTAVVASMLTGMVLTQWPAARAEHFWVEYLKMALQESPLAITAGQIDLEMDPAKLQRQRAERLQRQATHLRDVLRRDPHHALANQRLASVYLALFDYAQEHSANAIGVTQIRDAAIASRFPSRSAQDRWLAAATGENRKLLDLAYRHLVSSITMNPLEGRGYLLLAQVAFLEGVGTSGNTRLMHQAELVRPYDGGVAFEIGREAILAGQMEKGLIYWKRAYQQTDDYRESITAFFAASMEAALFIDYFEPDEMGTQMLFTVYRQNGREDQARIVGPMLLDRQLTQAKAAVGRNAARHWEKARAMYRYLGDNERALQCAQSAVESEPQRYQARFLLAHEYMVSNRWSDAVAELQWCVGRRPHDEELKTKLERARQRALMGDVEVAEQSKPKPAFQLPAPPLDFSQSTTAAPLSPTPSMPVPTTPSLPVPTTPPQGTSEAPVGQFTINPYASTNQTVSSNAAVGNSTLPPPSTTTTVTGSPTVPAGPVTTQWHDPAQPEARTAQPPSLGVPTLGR
;
A
#
# COMPACT_ATOMS: atom_id res chain seq x y z
N MET A 1 -54.03 -6.58 -43.83
CA MET A 1 -54.28 -7.66 -42.86
C MET A 1 -53.67 -8.96 -43.38
N SER A 2 -52.47 -9.33 -42.91
CA SER A 2 -51.96 -10.70 -42.96
C SER A 2 -50.87 -10.83 -41.88
N HIS A 3 -51.17 -11.59 -40.83
CA HIS A 3 -50.28 -11.81 -39.69
C HIS A 3 -49.24 -12.87 -40.02
N HIS A 4 -48.00 -12.46 -40.31
CA HIS A 4 -46.86 -13.36 -40.23
C HIS A 4 -46.43 -13.53 -38.76
N ARG A 5 -46.90 -14.62 -38.14
CA ARG A 5 -46.32 -15.18 -36.91
C ARG A 5 -44.98 -15.81 -37.25
N THR A 6 -43.88 -15.11 -36.94
CA THR A 6 -42.56 -15.74 -36.85
C THR A 6 -42.47 -16.55 -35.56
N HIS A 7 -42.49 -17.87 -35.68
CA HIS A 7 -42.22 -18.80 -34.59
C HIS A 7 -40.79 -18.62 -34.07
N ASN A 8 -40.68 -18.24 -32.80
CA ASN A 8 -39.43 -18.09 -32.08
C ASN A 8 -39.15 -19.38 -31.30
N THR A 9 -38.44 -20.33 -31.92
CA THR A 9 -38.01 -21.60 -31.32
C THR A 9 -36.49 -21.59 -31.15
N TYR A 10 -36.01 -20.82 -30.17
CA TYR A 10 -34.63 -20.88 -29.66
C TYR A 10 -34.62 -20.86 -28.15
N ALA A 11 -35.11 -21.93 -27.54
CA ALA A 11 -34.88 -22.21 -26.14
C ALA A 11 -34.78 -23.71 -26.00
N THR A 12 -33.71 -24.18 -25.34
CA THR A 12 -33.22 -25.57 -25.29
C THR A 12 -32.47 -26.07 -26.54
N ARG A 13 -31.46 -25.32 -27.01
CA ARG A 13 -30.26 -25.98 -27.57
C ARG A 13 -29.25 -26.19 -26.44
N ASN A 14 -28.89 -27.45 -26.24
CA ASN A 14 -27.98 -28.02 -25.26
C ASN A 14 -26.86 -27.10 -24.75
N ILE A 15 -26.73 -27.07 -23.42
CA ILE A 15 -25.75 -26.29 -22.67
C ILE A 15 -24.31 -26.83 -22.80
N TRP A 16 -24.11 -27.99 -23.45
CA TRP A 16 -22.77 -28.57 -23.72
C TRP A 16 -22.64 -29.31 -25.08
N ALA A 17 -23.64 -29.25 -25.97
CA ALA A 17 -23.49 -29.88 -27.28
C ALA A 17 -23.00 -28.85 -28.30
N TYR A 18 -21.69 -28.86 -28.57
CA TYR A 18 -21.17 -28.34 -29.82
C TYR A 18 -21.90 -29.06 -30.97
N ASP A 19 -22.53 -28.31 -31.88
CA ASP A 19 -23.04 -28.80 -33.17
C ASP A 19 -21.86 -29.40 -33.98
N GLN A 20 -21.46 -30.63 -33.65
CA GLN A 20 -20.47 -31.44 -34.36
C GLN A 20 -20.94 -31.90 -35.76
N PRO A 21 -22.22 -32.22 -36.04
CA PRO A 21 -22.59 -32.75 -37.35
C PRO A 21 -22.70 -31.70 -38.47
N ARG A 22 -22.41 -30.41 -38.21
CA ARG A 22 -22.43 -29.33 -39.23
C ARG A 22 -21.05 -28.90 -39.74
N LEU A 23 -19.95 -29.45 -39.20
CA LEU A 23 -18.59 -29.05 -39.62
C LEU A 23 -18.21 -29.63 -40.99
N ALA A 24 -18.80 -30.75 -41.42
CA ALA A 24 -18.49 -31.41 -42.69
C ALA A 24 -19.01 -30.67 -43.94
N GLN A 25 -19.84 -29.63 -43.78
CA GLN A 25 -20.45 -28.87 -44.89
C GLN A 25 -19.93 -27.43 -45.03
N LEU A 26 -18.98 -27.01 -44.20
CA LEU A 26 -18.44 -25.65 -44.21
C LEU A 26 -17.12 -25.60 -45.00
N GLY A 27 -16.94 -24.57 -45.84
CA GLY A 27 -15.66 -24.33 -46.49
C GLY A 27 -14.55 -24.09 -45.46
N THR A 28 -13.30 -24.43 -45.79
CA THR A 28 -12.13 -24.33 -44.89
C THR A 28 -12.03 -22.97 -44.20
N ARG A 29 -12.33 -21.88 -44.92
CA ARG A 29 -12.36 -20.50 -44.39
C ARG A 29 -13.39 -20.29 -43.28
N ASP A 30 -14.60 -20.84 -43.42
CA ASP A 30 -15.67 -20.66 -42.43
C ASP A 30 -15.37 -21.42 -41.14
N VAL A 31 -14.69 -22.57 -41.26
CA VAL A 31 -14.15 -23.31 -40.11
C VAL A 31 -13.14 -22.43 -39.36
N TRP A 32 -12.16 -21.84 -40.04
CA TRP A 32 -11.19 -20.92 -39.42
C TRP A 32 -11.83 -19.71 -38.75
N LEU A 33 -12.80 -19.06 -39.41
CA LEU A 33 -13.53 -17.94 -38.83
C LEU A 33 -14.27 -18.36 -37.55
N LYS A 34 -14.91 -19.53 -37.53
CA LYS A 34 -15.58 -20.06 -36.34
C LYS A 34 -14.57 -20.36 -35.22
N THR A 35 -13.47 -21.05 -35.54
CA THR A 35 -12.40 -21.39 -34.59
C THR A 35 -11.80 -20.16 -33.93
N LEU A 36 -11.48 -19.10 -34.70
CA LEU A 36 -10.95 -17.85 -34.15
C LEU A 36 -11.96 -17.12 -33.26
N ARG A 37 -13.28 -17.22 -33.53
CA ARG A 37 -14.31 -16.72 -32.61
C ARG A 37 -14.23 -17.42 -31.27
N THR A 38 -14.19 -18.75 -31.34
CA THR A 38 -14.18 -19.62 -30.18
C THR A 38 -12.93 -19.40 -29.35
N ALA A 39 -11.76 -19.27 -30.00
CA ALA A 39 -10.51 -18.95 -29.35
C ALA A 39 -10.59 -17.59 -28.61
N PHE A 40 -11.13 -16.55 -29.25
CA PHE A 40 -11.36 -15.26 -28.59
C PHE A 40 -12.27 -15.40 -27.35
N ASP A 41 -13.37 -16.15 -27.47
CA ASP A 41 -14.31 -16.35 -26.37
C ASP A 41 -13.66 -17.14 -25.21
N TYR A 42 -12.76 -18.11 -25.49
CA TYR A 42 -11.98 -18.80 -24.45
C TYR A 42 -10.93 -17.90 -23.79
N LEU A 43 -10.25 -17.04 -24.55
CA LEU A 43 -9.30 -16.06 -23.99
C LEU A 43 -10.01 -15.06 -23.08
N LEU A 44 -11.21 -14.61 -23.45
CA LEU A 44 -12.05 -13.78 -22.59
C LEU A 44 -12.49 -14.52 -21.32
N ILE A 45 -12.81 -15.81 -21.40
CA ILE A 45 -13.09 -16.62 -20.20
C ILE A 45 -11.82 -16.74 -19.34
N ALA A 46 -10.65 -16.96 -19.93
CA ALA A 46 -9.39 -16.99 -19.18
C ALA A 46 -9.11 -15.63 -18.49
N LEU A 47 -9.39 -14.52 -19.15
CA LEU A 47 -9.29 -13.18 -18.57
C LEU A 47 -10.20 -13.02 -17.35
N LEU A 48 -11.41 -13.56 -17.38
CA LEU A 48 -12.40 -13.45 -16.31
C LEU A 48 -12.15 -14.38 -15.12
N PHE A 49 -11.66 -15.59 -15.36
CA PHE A 49 -11.58 -16.65 -14.35
C PHE A 49 -10.15 -16.96 -13.89
N VAL A 50 -9.15 -16.77 -14.75
CA VAL A 50 -7.75 -17.15 -14.50
C VAL A 50 -6.89 -15.95 -14.14
N ALA A 51 -6.96 -14.85 -14.92
CA ALA A 51 -6.13 -13.68 -14.66
C ALA A 51 -6.26 -13.13 -13.22
N PRO A 52 -7.47 -13.07 -12.61
CA PRO A 52 -7.61 -12.60 -11.23
C PRO A 52 -6.93 -13.49 -10.18
N LEU A 53 -6.65 -14.77 -10.49
CA LEU A 53 -5.98 -15.69 -9.56
C LEU A 53 -4.50 -15.31 -9.34
N VAL A 54 -3.90 -14.53 -10.25
CA VAL A 54 -2.54 -13.99 -10.12
C VAL A 54 -2.61 -12.66 -9.38
N LEU A 55 -2.91 -12.73 -8.08
CA LEU A 55 -2.98 -11.59 -7.16
C LEU A 55 -3.91 -10.44 -7.61
N GLY A 56 -5.04 -10.75 -8.26
CA GLY A 56 -5.95 -9.74 -8.82
C GLY A 56 -5.36 -8.93 -9.99
N GLY A 57 -4.21 -9.36 -10.52
CA GLY A 57 -3.45 -8.65 -11.55
C GLY A 57 -2.58 -7.51 -11.01
N ARG A 58 -2.31 -7.43 -9.69
CA ARG A 58 -1.66 -6.25 -9.08
C ARG A 58 -0.14 -6.21 -9.21
N ASP A 59 0.54 -7.36 -9.17
CA ASP A 59 1.99 -7.42 -9.24
C ASP A 59 2.48 -7.49 -10.70
N ALA A 60 3.79 -7.40 -10.94
CA ALA A 60 4.32 -7.39 -12.29
C ALA A 60 3.98 -8.67 -13.09
N ARG A 61 3.82 -9.81 -12.40
CA ARG A 61 3.40 -11.08 -13.01
C ARG A 61 1.93 -11.03 -13.44
N GLY A 62 1.06 -10.48 -12.58
CA GLY A 62 -0.34 -10.25 -12.87
C GLY A 62 -0.55 -9.30 -14.06
N HIS A 63 0.23 -8.21 -14.13
CA HIS A 63 0.25 -7.30 -15.28
C HIS A 63 0.60 -8.05 -16.57
N LEU A 64 1.70 -8.81 -16.57
CA LEU A 64 2.12 -9.57 -17.75
C LEU A 64 1.06 -10.58 -18.23
N VAL A 65 0.44 -11.33 -17.32
CA VAL A 65 -0.63 -12.28 -17.68
C VAL A 65 -1.84 -11.57 -18.28
N TYR A 66 -2.26 -10.46 -17.69
CA TYR A 66 -3.36 -9.63 -18.21
C TYR A 66 -3.06 -9.11 -19.62
N GLU A 67 -1.89 -8.52 -19.82
CA GLU A 67 -1.44 -7.94 -21.09
C GLU A 67 -1.33 -9.00 -22.20
N LEU A 68 -0.78 -10.18 -21.88
CA LEU A 68 -0.70 -11.31 -22.81
C LEU A 68 -2.09 -11.77 -23.25
N LEU A 69 -3.04 -11.93 -22.33
CA LEU A 69 -4.40 -12.35 -22.67
C LEU A 69 -5.10 -11.32 -23.56
N VAL A 70 -5.00 -10.02 -23.22
CA VAL A 70 -5.58 -8.94 -24.03
C VAL A 70 -4.94 -8.86 -25.41
N GLY A 71 -3.61 -8.96 -25.49
CA GLY A 71 -2.88 -8.97 -26.76
C GLY A 71 -3.25 -10.15 -27.65
N LEU A 72 -3.38 -11.35 -27.07
CA LEU A 72 -3.84 -12.54 -27.79
C LEU A 72 -5.28 -12.39 -28.26
N MET A 73 -6.17 -11.78 -27.46
CA MET A 73 -7.54 -11.47 -27.88
C MET A 73 -7.56 -10.51 -29.07
N ALA A 74 -6.78 -9.42 -29.01
CA ALA A 74 -6.66 -8.45 -30.09
C ALA A 74 -6.12 -9.07 -31.37
N THR A 75 -5.04 -9.85 -31.25
CA THR A 75 -4.43 -10.57 -32.38
C THR A 75 -5.41 -11.56 -32.99
N THR A 76 -6.09 -12.37 -32.18
CA THR A 76 -7.09 -13.35 -32.66
C THR A 76 -8.24 -12.66 -33.40
N TRP A 77 -8.70 -11.52 -32.89
CA TRP A 77 -9.74 -10.74 -33.53
C TRP A 77 -9.28 -10.11 -34.86
N LEU A 78 -8.07 -9.56 -34.92
CA LEU A 78 -7.49 -8.97 -36.12
C LEU A 78 -7.19 -10.00 -37.21
N VAL A 79 -6.66 -11.17 -36.84
CA VAL A 79 -6.48 -12.30 -37.77
C VAL A 79 -7.82 -12.73 -38.35
N ARG A 80 -8.86 -12.86 -37.51
CA ARG A 80 -10.22 -13.15 -37.98
C ARG A 80 -10.74 -12.08 -38.93
N SER A 81 -10.52 -10.79 -38.62
CA SER A 81 -10.91 -9.66 -39.47
C SER A 81 -10.20 -9.70 -40.83
N SER A 82 -8.90 -10.02 -40.85
CA SER A 82 -8.08 -10.12 -42.07
C SER A 82 -8.51 -11.28 -42.96
N LEU A 83 -9.02 -12.37 -42.37
CA LEU A 83 -9.59 -13.50 -43.10
C LEU A 83 -10.98 -13.18 -43.70
N GLN A 84 -11.60 -12.03 -43.44
CA GLN A 84 -12.86 -11.61 -44.05
C GLN A 84 -12.61 -10.74 -45.30
N ARG A 85 -13.45 -10.86 -46.35
CA ARG A 85 -13.26 -10.09 -47.60
C ARG A 85 -13.40 -8.58 -47.38
N SER A 86 -14.28 -8.20 -46.44
CA SER A 86 -14.45 -6.84 -45.95
C SER A 86 -14.95 -6.93 -44.52
N SER A 87 -14.31 -6.24 -43.58
CA SER A 87 -14.73 -6.23 -42.18
C SER A 87 -15.39 -4.90 -41.82
N VAL A 88 -16.44 -4.95 -40.99
CA VAL A 88 -17.16 -3.76 -40.53
C VAL A 88 -16.82 -3.49 -39.08
N TRP A 89 -16.04 -2.44 -38.87
CA TRP A 89 -15.56 -1.99 -37.57
C TRP A 89 -16.59 -1.04 -36.97
N GLN A 90 -16.95 -1.26 -35.72
CA GLN A 90 -17.88 -0.41 -34.97
C GLN A 90 -17.09 0.70 -34.29
N LEU A 91 -17.48 1.95 -34.52
CA LEU A 91 -16.90 3.10 -33.84
C LEU A 91 -17.73 3.46 -32.61
N SER A 92 -17.07 3.58 -31.47
CA SER A 92 -17.70 3.90 -30.20
C SER A 92 -17.83 5.41 -29.95
N GLY A 93 -16.93 6.20 -30.56
CA GLY A 93 -16.68 7.60 -30.24
C GLY A 93 -15.65 7.77 -29.11
N ALA A 94 -15.31 6.71 -28.38
CA ALA A 94 -14.28 6.75 -27.34
C ALA A 94 -12.86 6.63 -27.91
N GLU A 95 -12.70 6.25 -29.18
CA GLU A 95 -11.40 6.09 -29.82
C GLU A 95 -10.55 7.36 -29.71
N TRP A 96 -11.17 8.54 -29.91
CA TRP A 96 -10.49 9.83 -29.78
C TRP A 96 -10.07 10.15 -28.34
N LEU A 97 -10.91 9.82 -27.36
CA LEU A 97 -10.57 9.99 -25.94
C LEU A 97 -9.40 9.08 -25.56
N LEU A 98 -9.45 7.81 -25.96
CA LEU A 98 -8.39 6.84 -25.69
C LEU A 98 -7.07 7.25 -26.37
N ALA A 99 -7.12 7.68 -27.63
CA ALA A 99 -5.96 8.18 -28.36
C ALA A 99 -5.37 9.45 -27.70
N THR A 100 -6.22 10.38 -27.28
CA THR A 100 -5.78 11.61 -26.59
C THR A 100 -5.18 11.30 -25.22
N SER A 101 -5.72 10.32 -24.48
CA SER A 101 -5.13 9.84 -23.23
C SER A 101 -3.75 9.20 -23.46
N VAL A 102 -3.57 8.40 -24.51
CA VAL A 102 -2.24 7.86 -24.88
C VAL A 102 -1.27 9.01 -25.20
N LEU A 103 -1.70 10.00 -25.98
CA LEU A 103 -0.87 11.17 -26.29
C LEU A 103 -0.50 11.99 -25.05
N LEU A 104 -1.42 12.14 -24.09
CA LEU A 104 -1.14 12.80 -22.81
C LEU A 104 -0.05 12.06 -22.03
N ILE A 105 -0.16 10.73 -21.91
CA ILE A 105 0.83 9.93 -21.19
C ILE A 105 2.18 9.95 -21.93
N LEU A 106 2.19 9.88 -23.26
CA LEU A 106 3.40 10.04 -24.07
C LEU A 106 4.01 11.44 -23.91
N ALA A 107 3.20 12.50 -23.79
CA ALA A 107 3.69 13.85 -23.55
C ALA A 107 4.40 13.98 -22.20
N GLN A 108 4.05 13.17 -21.20
CA GLN A 108 4.76 13.15 -19.92
C GLN A 108 6.21 12.64 -20.05
N PHE A 109 6.50 11.85 -21.10
CA PHE A 109 7.80 11.21 -21.35
C PHE A 109 8.77 12.00 -22.21
N VAL A 110 8.26 12.85 -23.10
CA VAL A 110 9.11 13.52 -24.08
C VAL A 110 9.99 14.55 -23.35
N PRO A 111 11.32 14.54 -23.55
CA PRO A 111 12.18 15.62 -23.06
C PRO A 111 11.73 16.96 -23.64
N LEU A 112 11.39 17.91 -22.77
CA LEU A 112 10.89 19.23 -23.12
C LEU A 112 11.95 20.31 -22.91
N PRO A 113 11.93 21.39 -23.70
CA PRO A 113 12.69 22.59 -23.40
C PRO A 113 12.31 23.13 -22.01
N LEU A 114 13.29 23.62 -21.25
CA LEU A 114 13.09 24.07 -19.87
C LEU A 114 11.93 25.08 -19.72
N GLY A 115 11.77 26.01 -20.64
CA GLY A 115 10.65 26.98 -20.58
C GLY A 115 9.27 26.33 -20.65
N LEU A 116 9.11 25.29 -21.48
CA LEU A 116 7.85 24.54 -21.57
C LEU A 116 7.64 23.65 -20.35
N LEU A 117 8.72 23.06 -19.83
CA LEU A 117 8.67 22.24 -18.63
C LEU A 117 8.23 23.05 -17.40
N HIS A 118 8.80 24.24 -17.19
CA HIS A 118 8.39 25.15 -16.11
C HIS A 118 6.92 25.58 -16.23
N TRP A 119 6.38 25.71 -17.44
CA TRP A 119 4.97 26.04 -17.61
C TRP A 119 4.05 24.85 -17.28
N LEU A 120 4.42 23.63 -17.70
CA LEU A 120 3.64 22.41 -17.46
C LEU A 120 3.75 21.89 -16.02
N SER A 121 4.90 22.11 -15.40
CA SER A 121 5.30 21.55 -14.11
C SER A 121 6.11 22.59 -13.30
N PRO A 122 5.48 23.70 -12.87
CA PRO A 122 6.19 24.83 -12.27
C PRO A 122 6.96 24.48 -11.00
N THR A 123 6.38 23.63 -10.14
CA THR A 123 7.00 23.22 -8.87
C THR A 123 8.14 22.20 -9.06
N GLN A 124 8.33 21.64 -10.26
CA GLN A 124 9.37 20.64 -10.48
C GLN A 124 10.79 21.18 -10.25
N ALA A 125 11.06 22.42 -10.68
CA ALA A 125 12.37 23.05 -10.47
C ALA A 125 12.63 23.36 -8.99
N GLU A 126 11.58 23.64 -8.21
CA GLU A 126 11.68 23.86 -6.76
C GLU A 126 11.95 22.56 -6.01
N VAL A 127 11.34 21.45 -6.47
CA VAL A 127 11.54 20.12 -5.88
C VAL A 127 12.88 19.51 -6.27
N LEU A 128 13.38 19.79 -7.49
CA LEU A 128 14.59 19.20 -8.05
C LEU A 128 15.64 20.24 -8.49
N PRO A 129 16.14 21.09 -7.58
CA PRO A 129 17.13 22.11 -7.92
C PRO A 129 18.41 21.52 -8.55
N GLU A 130 18.91 20.38 -8.06
CA GLU A 130 20.13 19.73 -8.59
C GLU A 130 19.99 19.21 -10.02
N TRP A 131 18.76 19.14 -10.52
CA TRP A 131 18.43 18.67 -11.86
C TRP A 131 17.97 19.77 -12.81
N SER A 132 17.83 21.01 -12.31
CA SER A 132 17.25 22.13 -13.06
C SER A 132 18.30 22.95 -13.82
N GLN A 133 19.57 22.93 -13.40
CA GLN A 133 20.64 23.75 -13.99
C GLN A 133 21.90 22.92 -14.31
N ALA A 134 22.28 22.87 -15.59
CA ALA A 134 23.41 22.06 -16.08
C ALA A 134 24.80 22.59 -15.68
N ALA A 135 24.92 23.88 -15.38
CA ALA A 135 26.20 24.54 -15.14
C ALA A 135 26.80 24.19 -13.77
N ASP A 136 25.95 23.90 -12.77
CA ASP A 136 26.34 23.73 -11.38
C ASP A 136 26.00 22.34 -10.79
N SER A 137 25.45 21.41 -11.57
CA SER A 137 24.98 20.12 -11.04
C SER A 137 26.11 19.20 -10.59
N LEU A 138 25.94 18.59 -9.42
CA LEU A 138 26.87 17.60 -8.85
C LEU A 138 26.81 16.24 -9.55
N LEU A 139 25.79 16.01 -10.37
CA LEU A 139 25.53 14.73 -11.04
C LEU A 139 26.02 14.74 -12.51
N GLY A 140 26.91 15.67 -12.84
CA GLY A 140 27.33 15.98 -14.21
C GLY A 140 26.34 16.90 -14.92
N HIS A 141 26.53 17.15 -16.22
CA HIS A 141 25.64 18.02 -17.02
C HIS A 141 24.26 17.40 -17.31
N GLN A 142 23.74 16.56 -16.40
CA GLN A 142 22.43 15.94 -16.53
C GLN A 142 21.33 16.89 -16.03
N VAL A 143 20.34 17.14 -16.88
CA VAL A 143 19.18 17.98 -16.58
C VAL A 143 17.93 17.14 -16.70
N TRP A 144 17.06 17.20 -15.69
CA TRP A 144 15.77 16.53 -15.76
C TRP A 144 14.82 17.33 -16.66
N SER A 145 14.42 16.73 -17.77
CA SER A 145 13.71 17.42 -18.86
C SER A 145 12.32 16.85 -19.15
N THR A 146 11.85 15.86 -18.40
CA THR A 146 10.52 15.25 -18.58
C THR A 146 9.54 15.71 -17.51
N VAL A 147 8.25 15.76 -17.85
CA VAL A 147 7.18 16.08 -16.89
C VAL A 147 7.05 14.96 -15.86
N THR A 148 7.13 13.69 -16.29
CA THR A 148 7.12 12.58 -15.33
C THR A 148 8.36 12.60 -14.46
N LEU A 149 8.15 12.36 -13.16
CA LEU A 149 9.19 12.15 -12.16
C LEU A 149 9.51 10.66 -11.97
N THR A 150 8.75 9.76 -12.61
CA THR A 150 8.92 8.30 -12.50
C THR A 150 8.80 7.62 -13.86
N PRO A 151 9.76 7.82 -14.80
CA PRO A 151 9.64 7.36 -16.19
C PRO A 151 9.33 5.86 -16.31
N ARG A 152 9.96 4.99 -15.50
CA ARG A 152 9.69 3.55 -15.56
C ARG A 152 8.25 3.21 -15.16
N ALA A 153 7.72 3.86 -14.11
CA ALA A 153 6.36 3.64 -13.64
C ALA A 153 5.33 4.19 -14.65
N THR A 154 5.60 5.35 -15.25
CA THR A 154 4.75 5.92 -16.31
C THR A 154 4.70 5.01 -17.53
N LEU A 155 5.75 4.22 -17.80
CA LEU A 155 5.84 3.38 -18.98
C LEU A 155 5.00 2.13 -18.76
N ALA A 156 5.14 1.52 -17.58
CA ALA A 156 4.27 0.44 -17.13
C ALA A 156 2.79 0.90 -17.10
N GLY A 157 2.54 2.12 -16.64
CA GLY A 157 1.21 2.75 -16.65
C GLY A 157 0.65 2.95 -18.06
N LEU A 158 1.47 3.39 -19.01
CA LEU A 158 1.10 3.52 -20.43
C LEU A 158 0.73 2.16 -21.02
N VAL A 159 1.58 1.15 -20.82
CA VAL A 159 1.33 -0.23 -21.28
C VAL A 159 0.01 -0.76 -20.70
N MET A 160 -0.21 -0.53 -19.40
CA MET A 160 -1.44 -0.93 -18.74
C MET A 160 -2.65 -0.19 -19.31
N PHE A 161 -2.57 1.11 -19.54
CA PHE A 161 -3.65 1.89 -20.15
C PHE A 161 -3.96 1.43 -21.58
N VAL A 162 -2.94 1.21 -22.41
CA VAL A 162 -3.07 0.69 -23.78
C VAL A 162 -3.72 -0.69 -23.78
N SER A 163 -3.43 -1.54 -22.79
CA SER A 163 -4.09 -2.84 -22.60
C SER A 163 -5.57 -2.68 -22.32
N HIS A 164 -5.93 -1.83 -21.36
CA HIS A 164 -7.33 -1.54 -21.03
C HIS A 164 -8.09 -0.94 -22.23
N ALA A 165 -7.47 -0.01 -22.96
CA ALA A 165 -8.02 0.58 -24.18
C ALA A 165 -8.24 -0.48 -25.27
N THR A 166 -7.24 -1.35 -25.48
CA THR A 166 -7.31 -2.46 -26.44
C THR A 166 -8.43 -3.43 -26.08
N LEU A 167 -8.54 -3.82 -24.79
CA LEU A 167 -9.63 -4.65 -24.29
C LEU A 167 -10.99 -4.04 -24.60
N PHE A 168 -11.19 -2.75 -24.31
CA PHE A 168 -12.44 -2.06 -24.64
C PHE A 168 -12.75 -2.14 -26.14
N LEU A 169 -11.78 -1.78 -26.99
CA LEU A 169 -11.97 -1.74 -28.43
C LEU A 169 -12.33 -3.12 -28.99
N VAL A 170 -11.60 -4.18 -28.63
CA VAL A 170 -11.87 -5.53 -29.16
C VAL A 170 -13.23 -6.08 -28.70
N ILE A 171 -13.67 -5.71 -27.49
CA ILE A 171 -14.99 -6.11 -26.98
C ILE A 171 -16.11 -5.36 -27.69
N VAL A 172 -15.95 -4.06 -27.97
CA VAL A 172 -16.89 -3.30 -28.84
C VAL A 172 -17.02 -3.98 -30.20
N GLN A 173 -15.93 -4.50 -30.76
CA GLN A 173 -16.00 -5.23 -32.03
C GLN A 173 -16.65 -6.61 -31.92
N ARG A 174 -16.54 -7.28 -30.77
CA ARG A 174 -17.07 -8.62 -30.50
C ARG A 174 -18.57 -8.62 -30.21
N LEU A 175 -19.10 -7.59 -29.57
CA LEU A 175 -20.51 -7.49 -29.21
C LEU A 175 -21.33 -7.01 -30.41
N ARG A 176 -22.20 -7.86 -30.97
CA ARG A 176 -23.05 -7.53 -32.13
C ARG A 176 -24.53 -7.69 -31.83
N GLU A 177 -24.93 -8.66 -31.06
CA GLU A 177 -26.34 -8.91 -30.77
C GLU A 177 -26.65 -8.69 -29.29
N LEU A 178 -27.95 -8.52 -28.97
CA LEU A 178 -28.39 -8.53 -27.58
C LEU A 178 -27.95 -9.84 -26.89
N ALA A 179 -28.00 -10.96 -27.60
CA ALA A 179 -27.54 -12.26 -27.09
C ALA A 179 -26.06 -12.27 -26.67
N ASP A 180 -25.21 -11.47 -27.33
CA ASP A 180 -23.79 -11.33 -26.93
C ASP A 180 -23.66 -10.57 -25.61
N VAL A 181 -24.46 -9.52 -25.41
CA VAL A 181 -24.52 -8.78 -24.13
C VAL A 181 -25.06 -9.69 -23.02
N GLU A 182 -26.14 -10.41 -23.27
CA GLU A 182 -26.71 -11.38 -22.31
C GLU A 182 -25.72 -12.53 -22.01
N TRP A 183 -24.91 -12.95 -22.98
CA TRP A 183 -23.82 -13.90 -22.77
C TRP A 183 -22.74 -13.30 -21.88
N MET A 184 -22.29 -12.07 -22.15
CA MET A 184 -21.29 -11.38 -21.34
C MET A 184 -21.74 -11.22 -19.88
N LEU A 185 -22.98 -10.76 -19.66
CA LEU A 185 -23.55 -10.60 -18.31
C LEU A 185 -23.54 -11.92 -17.53
N ARG A 186 -23.87 -13.05 -18.16
CA ARG A 186 -23.78 -14.38 -17.53
C ARG A 186 -22.35 -14.74 -17.15
N ARG A 187 -21.37 -14.42 -18.02
CA ARG A 187 -19.95 -14.71 -17.74
C ARG A 187 -19.41 -13.85 -16.61
N ILE A 188 -19.77 -12.57 -16.56
CA ILE A 188 -19.42 -11.68 -15.43
C ILE A 188 -20.04 -12.22 -14.13
N ALA A 189 -21.34 -12.50 -14.11
CA ALA A 189 -22.01 -13.05 -12.93
C ALA A 189 -21.39 -14.37 -12.45
N ALA A 190 -21.06 -15.26 -13.39
CA ALA A 190 -20.39 -16.53 -13.08
C ALA A 190 -18.96 -16.32 -12.56
N ALA A 191 -18.19 -15.39 -13.12
CA ALA A 191 -16.83 -15.08 -12.68
C ALA A 191 -16.80 -14.48 -11.28
N THR A 192 -17.72 -13.57 -10.96
CA THR A 192 -17.83 -12.96 -9.63
C THR A 192 -18.31 -13.97 -8.58
N ALA A 193 -19.24 -14.87 -8.95
CA ALA A 193 -19.67 -15.94 -8.06
C ALA A 193 -18.59 -17.00 -7.82
N TRP A 194 -17.85 -17.37 -8.88
CA TRP A 194 -16.66 -18.21 -8.78
C TRP A 194 -15.64 -17.61 -7.83
N MET A 195 -15.32 -16.33 -8.00
CA MET A 195 -14.36 -15.63 -7.15
C MET A 195 -14.83 -15.54 -5.70
N ALA A 196 -16.14 -15.32 -5.47
CA ALA A 196 -16.74 -15.37 -4.14
C ALA A 196 -16.55 -16.73 -3.46
N ILE A 197 -16.75 -17.84 -4.19
CA ILE A 197 -16.50 -19.20 -3.69
C ILE A 197 -15.01 -19.39 -3.36
N VAL A 198 -14.10 -19.01 -4.26
CA VAL A 198 -12.65 -19.09 -4.03
C VAL A 198 -12.26 -18.33 -2.77
N GLY A 199 -12.75 -17.09 -2.60
CA GLY A 199 -12.47 -16.27 -1.43
C GLY A 199 -12.99 -16.89 -0.12
N LEU A 200 -14.19 -17.47 -0.14
CA LEU A 200 -14.73 -18.17 1.03
C LEU A 200 -13.95 -19.44 1.36
N LEU A 201 -13.61 -20.25 0.36
CA LEU A 201 -12.81 -21.46 0.55
C LEU A 201 -11.42 -21.13 1.11
N GLN A 202 -10.78 -20.07 0.60
CA GLN A 202 -9.50 -19.61 1.12
C GLN A 202 -9.63 -19.19 2.59
N TYR A 203 -10.63 -18.37 2.92
CA TYR A 203 -10.89 -17.95 4.29
C TYR A 203 -11.16 -19.13 5.24
N LEU A 204 -11.98 -20.10 4.81
CA LEU A 204 -12.30 -21.29 5.60
C LEU A 204 -11.12 -22.26 5.76
N SER A 205 -10.18 -22.27 4.80
CA SER A 205 -8.97 -23.09 4.90
C SER A 205 -7.98 -22.61 5.97
N GLY A 206 -8.13 -21.38 6.47
CA GLY A 206 -7.22 -20.79 7.46
C GLY A 206 -5.79 -20.57 6.94
N THR A 207 -5.57 -20.61 5.63
CA THR A 207 -4.24 -20.42 5.03
C THR A 207 -3.81 -18.95 5.05
N ASP A 208 -2.51 -18.72 5.25
CA ASP A 208 -1.89 -17.40 5.07
C ASP A 208 -1.60 -17.05 3.61
N LYS A 209 -1.72 -18.02 2.69
CA LYS A 209 -1.39 -17.85 1.28
C LYS A 209 -2.58 -17.37 0.45
N PHE A 210 -2.38 -16.33 -0.34
CA PHE A 210 -3.35 -15.88 -1.35
C PHE A 210 -3.46 -16.91 -2.48
N ALA A 211 -4.68 -17.32 -2.78
CA ALA A 211 -5.02 -18.41 -3.70
C ALA A 211 -4.23 -19.71 -3.43
N TRP A 212 -3.83 -19.98 -2.18
CA TRP A 212 -2.98 -21.11 -1.77
C TRP A 212 -1.56 -21.13 -2.36
N LEU A 213 -1.19 -20.12 -3.17
CA LEU A 213 0.05 -20.10 -3.95
C LEU A 213 1.01 -19.00 -3.51
N PHE A 214 0.49 -17.83 -3.13
CA PHE A 214 1.30 -16.63 -2.94
C PHE A 214 1.33 -16.18 -1.48
N GLU A 215 2.52 -16.03 -0.93
CA GLU A 215 2.74 -15.40 0.38
C GLU A 215 3.04 -13.92 0.20
N HIS A 216 2.47 -13.06 1.04
CA HIS A 216 2.74 -11.62 1.04
C HIS A 216 3.57 -11.25 2.27
N PRO A 217 4.59 -10.38 2.17
CA PRO A 217 5.50 -10.09 3.29
C PRO A 217 4.82 -9.53 4.55
N THR A 218 3.74 -8.77 4.38
CA THR A 218 3.08 -8.03 5.49
C THR A 218 1.60 -8.35 5.67
N ARG A 219 1.01 -9.24 4.86
CA ARG A 219 -0.45 -9.47 4.83
C ARG A 219 -0.76 -10.96 4.89
N GLU A 220 -1.65 -11.30 5.81
CA GLU A 220 -2.14 -12.66 6.01
C GLU A 220 -3.51 -12.85 5.37
N ALA A 221 -3.67 -13.90 4.56
CA ALA A 221 -4.89 -14.16 3.81
C ALA A 221 -6.08 -14.63 4.67
N HIS A 222 -5.84 -15.23 5.85
CA HIS A 222 -6.90 -15.82 6.68
C HIS A 222 -7.72 -14.79 7.48
N ARG A 223 -7.24 -13.54 7.64
CA ARG A 223 -7.89 -12.54 8.52
C ARG A 223 -9.23 -12.03 7.98
N MET A 224 -9.39 -12.00 6.66
CA MET A 224 -10.58 -11.48 5.97
C MET A 224 -10.80 -12.22 4.65
N VAL A 225 -12.04 -12.20 4.14
CA VAL A 225 -12.31 -12.75 2.81
C VAL A 225 -11.72 -11.83 1.75
N THR A 226 -10.74 -12.36 1.04
CA THR A 226 -9.88 -11.63 0.08
C THR A 226 -9.70 -12.38 -1.23
N GLY A 227 -9.83 -13.72 -1.20
CA GLY A 227 -9.46 -14.55 -2.36
C GLY A 227 -8.03 -14.24 -2.82
N PRO A 228 -7.75 -14.23 -4.13
CA PRO A 228 -6.42 -13.88 -4.62
C PRO A 228 -6.04 -12.41 -4.40
N PHE A 229 -6.94 -11.52 -3.99
CA PHE A 229 -6.64 -10.08 -3.91
C PHE A 229 -5.96 -9.76 -2.57
N ILE A 230 -4.82 -9.05 -2.61
CA ILE A 230 -4.12 -8.62 -1.39
C ILE A 230 -5.00 -7.69 -0.52
N ASN A 231 -5.84 -6.86 -1.16
CA ASN A 231 -6.75 -5.93 -0.48
C ASN A 231 -8.20 -6.47 -0.48
N PRO A 232 -8.86 -6.66 0.68
CA PRO A 232 -10.25 -7.11 0.76
C PRO A 232 -11.24 -6.16 0.07
N ASN A 233 -10.92 -4.87 -0.04
CA ASN A 233 -11.77 -3.93 -0.77
C ASN A 233 -11.78 -4.22 -2.26
N HIS A 234 -10.64 -4.57 -2.87
CA HIS A 234 -10.57 -4.90 -4.29
C HIS A 234 -11.33 -6.19 -4.60
N PHE A 235 -11.22 -7.20 -3.73
CA PHE A 235 -12.03 -8.41 -3.82
C PHE A 235 -13.52 -8.10 -3.75
N GLY A 236 -13.93 -7.32 -2.73
CA GLY A 236 -15.33 -6.92 -2.57
C GLY A 236 -15.82 -6.10 -3.76
N HIS A 237 -14.98 -5.24 -4.31
CA HIS A 237 -15.27 -4.50 -5.53
C HIS A 237 -15.56 -5.44 -6.71
N PHE A 238 -14.65 -6.40 -6.96
CA PHE A 238 -14.80 -7.40 -8.02
C PHE A 238 -16.12 -8.18 -7.88
N VAL A 239 -16.45 -8.63 -6.66
CA VAL A 239 -17.69 -9.38 -6.39
C VAL A 239 -18.93 -8.51 -6.64
N VAL A 240 -18.97 -7.28 -6.11
CA VAL A 240 -20.16 -6.43 -6.20
C VAL A 240 -20.37 -5.86 -7.61
N LEU A 241 -19.35 -5.79 -8.48
CA LEU A 241 -19.55 -5.52 -9.92
C LEU A 241 -20.46 -6.55 -10.60
N GLY A 242 -20.50 -7.79 -10.09
CA GLY A 242 -21.37 -8.85 -10.57
C GLY A 242 -22.82 -8.78 -10.07
N LEU A 243 -23.15 -7.85 -9.17
CA LEU A 243 -24.49 -7.73 -8.57
C LEU A 243 -25.57 -7.50 -9.62
N GLY A 244 -25.39 -6.50 -10.48
CA GLY A 244 -26.33 -6.20 -11.58
C GLY A 244 -26.52 -7.38 -12.53
N PRO A 245 -25.44 -7.93 -13.11
CA PRO A 245 -25.49 -9.13 -13.95
C PRO A 245 -26.13 -10.35 -13.27
N GLY A 246 -25.83 -10.60 -11.99
CA GLY A 246 -26.40 -11.73 -11.23
C GLY A 246 -27.89 -11.58 -10.96
N LEU A 247 -28.34 -10.38 -10.55
CA LEU A 247 -29.76 -10.07 -10.37
C LEU A 247 -30.52 -10.20 -11.69
N TRP A 248 -29.95 -9.71 -12.79
CA TRP A 248 -30.56 -9.87 -14.12
C TRP A 248 -30.66 -11.33 -14.54
N TRP A 249 -29.66 -12.17 -14.24
CA TRP A 249 -29.72 -13.60 -14.52
C TRP A 249 -30.84 -14.28 -13.73
N LEU A 250 -30.93 -14.01 -12.43
CA LEU A 250 -32.02 -14.53 -11.59
C LEU A 250 -33.40 -14.07 -12.10
N MET A 251 -33.55 -12.79 -12.42
CA MET A 251 -34.83 -12.25 -12.88
C MET A 251 -35.25 -12.80 -14.24
N ASN A 252 -34.30 -12.98 -15.16
CA ASN A 252 -34.61 -13.62 -16.43
C ASN A 252 -35.04 -15.07 -16.26
N LEU A 253 -34.52 -15.82 -15.28
CA LEU A 253 -35.04 -17.14 -14.98
C LEU A 253 -36.49 -17.07 -14.51
N ILE A 254 -36.81 -16.17 -13.57
CA ILE A 254 -38.17 -15.98 -13.01
C ILE A 254 -39.18 -15.61 -14.10
N ASP A 255 -38.85 -14.65 -14.96
CA ASP A 255 -39.76 -14.19 -16.02
C ASP A 255 -39.90 -15.19 -17.16
N TYR A 256 -38.89 -16.05 -17.37
CA TYR A 256 -38.89 -17.03 -18.44
C TYR A 256 -39.72 -18.28 -18.15
N ARG A 257 -40.45 -18.37 -17.01
CA ARG A 257 -41.27 -19.55 -16.67
C ARG A 257 -42.15 -19.97 -17.86
N PRO A 258 -41.82 -21.05 -18.57
CA PRO A 258 -42.52 -21.37 -19.80
C PRO A 258 -43.93 -21.82 -19.45
N LYS A 259 -44.93 -21.23 -20.09
CA LYS A 259 -46.30 -21.73 -20.00
C LYS A 259 -46.29 -23.16 -20.55
N PRO A 260 -46.68 -24.19 -19.78
CA PRO A 260 -46.74 -25.54 -20.30
C PRO A 260 -47.70 -25.55 -21.49
N LYS A 261 -47.28 -26.11 -22.63
CA LYS A 261 -48.21 -26.39 -23.73
C LYS A 261 -49.23 -27.40 -23.20
N GLU A 262 -50.48 -26.97 -23.13
CA GLU A 262 -51.58 -27.62 -22.41
C GLU A 262 -51.93 -29.04 -22.90
N ASN A 263 -51.36 -29.51 -24.02
CA ASN A 263 -51.80 -30.75 -24.67
C ASN A 263 -50.74 -31.84 -24.97
N GLN A 264 -49.47 -31.75 -24.54
CA GLN A 264 -48.45 -32.70 -25.05
C GLN A 264 -47.34 -33.18 -24.08
N ARG A 265 -47.44 -32.97 -22.76
CA ARG A 265 -46.45 -33.51 -21.81
C ARG A 265 -47.13 -34.25 -20.66
N GLY A 266 -46.78 -35.52 -20.47
CA GLY A 266 -47.24 -36.32 -19.33
C GLY A 266 -46.82 -35.70 -17.99
N PHE A 267 -47.57 -36.01 -16.92
CA PHE A 267 -47.37 -35.49 -15.56
C PHE A 267 -45.90 -35.55 -15.10
N ASP A 268 -45.22 -36.66 -15.38
CA ASP A 268 -43.81 -36.85 -15.01
C ASP A 268 -42.82 -35.95 -15.74
N GLN A 269 -43.06 -35.63 -17.02
CA GLN A 269 -42.22 -34.71 -17.77
C GLN A 269 -42.38 -33.26 -17.27
N ARG A 270 -43.60 -32.88 -16.85
CA ARG A 270 -43.87 -31.57 -16.25
C ARG A 270 -43.21 -31.46 -14.87
N ARG A 271 -43.32 -32.50 -14.03
CA ARG A 271 -42.68 -32.55 -12.71
C ARG A 271 -41.15 -32.47 -12.80
N ARG A 272 -40.52 -33.24 -13.71
CA ARG A 272 -39.06 -33.18 -13.96
C ARG A 272 -38.62 -31.80 -14.46
N PHE A 273 -39.40 -31.18 -15.34
CA PHE A 273 -39.13 -29.83 -15.82
C PHE A 273 -39.20 -28.78 -14.70
N ASP A 274 -40.27 -28.81 -13.89
CA ASP A 274 -40.46 -27.89 -12.76
C ASP A 274 -39.37 -28.08 -11.70
N GLN A 275 -38.94 -29.32 -11.44
CA GLN A 275 -37.84 -29.63 -10.53
C GLN A 275 -36.48 -29.08 -11.04
N GLN A 276 -36.16 -29.30 -12.32
CA GLN A 276 -34.94 -28.76 -12.92
C GLN A 276 -34.94 -27.22 -12.91
N TYR A 277 -36.06 -26.60 -13.27
CA TYR A 277 -36.23 -25.15 -13.24
C TYR A 277 -36.07 -24.58 -11.81
N GLY A 278 -36.68 -25.23 -10.81
CA GLY A 278 -36.51 -24.89 -9.40
C GLY A 278 -35.06 -25.00 -8.92
N MET A 279 -34.34 -26.03 -9.37
CA MET A 279 -32.92 -26.20 -9.08
C MET A 279 -32.05 -25.08 -9.68
N TYR A 280 -32.31 -24.65 -10.92
CA TYR A 280 -31.58 -23.51 -11.51
C TYR A 280 -31.84 -22.20 -10.78
N LEU A 281 -33.11 -21.94 -10.40
CA LEU A 281 -33.47 -20.77 -9.58
C LEU A 281 -32.75 -20.78 -8.23
N PHE A 282 -32.78 -21.93 -7.54
CA PHE A 282 -32.08 -22.10 -6.27
C PHE A 282 -30.57 -21.90 -6.44
N ALA A 283 -29.97 -22.49 -7.48
CA ALA A 283 -28.54 -22.37 -7.74
C ALA A 283 -28.12 -20.90 -7.95
N VAL A 284 -28.80 -20.15 -8.82
CA VAL A 284 -28.46 -18.74 -9.06
C VAL A 284 -28.74 -17.87 -7.82
N GLY A 285 -29.84 -18.14 -7.10
CA GLY A 285 -30.12 -17.46 -5.83
C GLY A 285 -29.06 -17.74 -4.76
N PHE A 286 -28.58 -18.98 -4.67
CA PHE A 286 -27.52 -19.38 -3.76
C PHE A 286 -26.17 -18.74 -4.13
N LEU A 287 -25.84 -18.63 -5.42
CA LEU A 287 -24.64 -17.91 -5.86
C LEU A 287 -24.68 -16.43 -5.49
N LEU A 288 -25.83 -15.77 -5.62
CA LEU A 288 -26.01 -14.39 -5.16
C LEU A 288 -25.87 -14.26 -3.64
N PHE A 289 -26.39 -15.22 -2.88
CA PHE A 289 -26.20 -15.29 -1.43
C PHE A 289 -24.71 -15.42 -1.07
N ILE A 290 -23.98 -16.33 -1.74
CA ILE A 290 -22.54 -16.51 -1.56
C ILE A 290 -21.77 -15.23 -1.89
N MET A 291 -22.12 -14.54 -2.96
CA MET A 291 -21.55 -13.23 -3.31
C MET A 291 -21.81 -12.20 -2.20
N ALA A 292 -23.05 -12.06 -1.74
CA ALA A 292 -23.41 -11.12 -0.68
C ALA A 292 -22.71 -11.44 0.66
N LEU A 293 -22.62 -12.72 1.03
CA LEU A 293 -21.91 -13.19 2.21
C LEU A 293 -20.42 -12.88 2.12
N SER A 294 -19.78 -13.22 1.00
CA SER A 294 -18.35 -12.93 0.78
C SER A 294 -18.06 -11.43 0.83
N ALA A 295 -18.92 -10.60 0.23
CA ALA A 295 -18.82 -9.15 0.28
C ALA A 295 -18.94 -8.63 1.74
N CYS A 296 -19.83 -9.19 2.55
CA CYS A 296 -19.94 -8.85 3.98
C CYS A 296 -18.71 -9.27 4.79
N LEU A 297 -18.11 -10.40 4.47
CA LEU A 297 -16.93 -10.90 5.18
C LEU A 297 -15.64 -10.17 4.79
N THR A 298 -15.66 -9.29 3.78
CA THR A 298 -14.56 -8.35 3.49
C THR A 298 -14.37 -7.30 4.59
N ARG A 299 -15.41 -7.04 5.40
CA ARG A 299 -15.42 -5.99 6.43
C ARG A 299 -15.16 -4.58 5.87
N SER A 300 -15.54 -4.33 4.61
CA SER A 300 -15.30 -3.05 3.93
C SER A 300 -16.55 -2.17 3.83
N ARG A 301 -16.55 -1.02 4.51
CA ARG A 301 -17.63 -0.01 4.43
C ARG A 301 -17.87 0.47 3.00
N GLY A 302 -16.78 0.66 2.22
CA GLY A 302 -16.87 1.08 0.83
C GLY A 302 -17.54 0.05 -0.07
N VAL A 303 -17.35 -1.25 0.20
CA VAL A 303 -18.01 -2.34 -0.54
C VAL A 303 -19.50 -2.38 -0.19
N TYR A 304 -19.85 -2.20 1.09
CA TYR A 304 -21.26 -2.16 1.52
C TYR A 304 -22.00 -1.00 0.89
N LEU A 305 -21.44 0.20 0.95
CA LEU A 305 -22.05 1.41 0.38
C LEU A 305 -22.22 1.27 -1.13
N ALA A 306 -21.20 0.79 -1.85
CA ALA A 306 -21.29 0.56 -3.29
C ALA A 306 -22.38 -0.47 -3.62
N GLY A 307 -22.48 -1.56 -2.85
CA GLY A 307 -23.54 -2.56 -3.00
C GLY A 307 -24.94 -1.98 -2.77
N VAL A 308 -25.12 -1.16 -1.74
CA VAL A 308 -26.39 -0.47 -1.45
C VAL A 308 -26.76 0.49 -2.59
N VAL A 309 -25.81 1.31 -3.07
CA VAL A 309 -26.02 2.22 -4.21
C VAL A 309 -26.43 1.43 -5.45
N GLY A 310 -25.72 0.35 -5.79
CA GLY A 310 -26.05 -0.50 -6.92
C GLY A 310 -27.44 -1.13 -6.81
N THR A 311 -27.80 -1.57 -5.61
CA THR A 311 -29.10 -2.18 -5.29
C THR A 311 -30.25 -1.18 -5.44
N ILE A 312 -30.10 0.05 -4.92
CA ILE A 312 -31.07 1.14 -5.06
C ILE A 312 -31.27 1.50 -6.53
N ILE A 313 -30.18 1.65 -7.29
CA ILE A 313 -30.23 1.97 -8.72
C ILE A 313 -30.93 0.85 -9.49
N TYR A 314 -30.59 -0.42 -9.21
CA TYR A 314 -31.25 -1.56 -9.87
C TYR A 314 -32.75 -1.58 -9.61
N GLY A 315 -33.17 -1.38 -8.35
CA GLY A 315 -34.56 -1.33 -7.93
C GLY A 315 -35.32 -0.17 -8.59
N ALA A 316 -34.76 1.05 -8.53
CA ALA A 316 -35.36 2.26 -9.10
C ALA A 316 -35.55 2.14 -10.63
N LEU A 317 -34.53 1.66 -11.35
CA LEU A 317 -34.61 1.46 -12.79
C LEU A 317 -35.61 0.36 -13.18
N THR A 318 -35.69 -0.71 -12.38
CA THR A 318 -36.67 -1.79 -12.59
C THR A 318 -38.10 -1.29 -12.37
N LEU A 319 -38.34 -0.54 -11.29
CA LEU A 319 -39.62 0.10 -10.96
C LEU A 319 -40.06 1.07 -12.07
N HIS A 320 -39.16 1.96 -12.48
CA HIS A 320 -39.43 2.94 -13.52
C HIS A 320 -39.82 2.28 -14.85
N SER A 321 -39.25 1.12 -15.16
CA SER A 321 -39.51 0.45 -16.42
C SER A 321 -40.98 0.00 -16.60
N ARG A 322 -41.75 -0.22 -15.52
CA ARG A 322 -43.12 -0.78 -15.51
C ARG A 322 -43.34 -2.01 -16.43
N THR A 323 -42.27 -2.70 -16.81
CA THR A 323 -42.30 -3.77 -17.83
C THR A 323 -42.37 -5.19 -17.27
N ARG A 324 -42.34 -5.33 -15.93
CA ARG A 324 -42.25 -6.61 -15.24
C ARG A 324 -43.54 -6.92 -14.49
N SER A 325 -43.85 -8.20 -14.34
CA SER A 325 -44.98 -8.65 -13.52
C SER A 325 -44.81 -8.19 -12.06
N ASN A 326 -45.91 -7.84 -11.39
CA ASN A 326 -45.92 -7.46 -9.97
C ASN A 326 -45.18 -8.48 -9.07
N ARG A 327 -45.21 -9.77 -9.43
CA ARG A 327 -44.49 -10.83 -8.71
C ARG A 327 -42.96 -10.73 -8.87
N SER A 328 -42.50 -10.51 -10.11
CA SER A 328 -41.08 -10.36 -10.45
C SER A 328 -40.49 -9.10 -9.81
N LEU A 329 -41.29 -8.02 -9.81
CA LEU A 329 -40.97 -6.79 -9.11
C LEU A 329 -40.89 -6.98 -7.59
N ALA A 330 -41.87 -7.65 -6.98
CA ALA A 330 -41.86 -7.94 -5.54
C ALA A 330 -40.63 -8.75 -5.13
N ILE A 331 -40.29 -9.81 -5.88
CA ILE A 331 -39.09 -10.62 -5.61
C ILE A 331 -37.82 -9.79 -5.77
N THR A 332 -37.74 -8.92 -6.78
CA THR A 332 -36.61 -8.01 -6.97
C THR A 332 -36.45 -7.11 -5.75
N LEU A 333 -37.53 -6.47 -5.30
CA LEU A 333 -37.52 -5.59 -4.13
C LEU A 333 -37.19 -6.35 -2.84
N SER A 334 -37.67 -7.58 -2.67
CA SER A 334 -37.33 -8.42 -1.52
C SER A 334 -35.85 -8.85 -1.54
N ALA A 335 -35.29 -9.22 -2.68
CA ALA A 335 -33.87 -9.57 -2.81
C ALA A 335 -32.97 -8.35 -2.57
N VAL A 336 -33.36 -7.20 -3.13
CA VAL A 336 -32.76 -5.88 -2.87
C VAL A 336 -32.80 -5.55 -1.38
N ALA A 337 -33.96 -5.69 -0.74
CA ALA A 337 -34.12 -5.41 0.68
C ALA A 337 -33.30 -6.38 1.54
N ALA A 338 -33.25 -7.67 1.22
CA ALA A 338 -32.46 -8.65 1.94
C ALA A 338 -30.95 -8.35 1.86
N ILE A 339 -30.45 -8.02 0.66
CA ILE A 339 -29.05 -7.60 0.47
C ILE A 339 -28.77 -6.28 1.20
N GLY A 340 -29.71 -5.33 1.14
CA GLY A 340 -29.65 -4.06 1.86
C GLY A 340 -29.60 -4.25 3.38
N VAL A 341 -30.43 -5.14 3.94
CA VAL A 341 -30.43 -5.50 5.36
C VAL A 341 -29.10 -6.14 5.72
N VAL A 342 -28.61 -7.10 4.94
CA VAL A 342 -27.30 -7.75 5.17
C VAL A 342 -26.16 -6.71 5.15
N ALA A 343 -26.19 -5.74 4.23
CA ALA A 343 -25.22 -4.65 4.19
C ALA A 343 -25.33 -3.71 5.40
N VAL A 344 -26.55 -3.31 5.80
CA VAL A 344 -26.80 -2.44 6.97
C VAL A 344 -26.43 -3.15 8.26
N THR A 345 -26.77 -4.43 8.42
CA THR A 345 -26.34 -5.26 9.55
C THR A 345 -24.82 -5.43 9.54
N GLY A 346 -24.20 -5.58 8.36
CA GLY A 346 -22.75 -5.58 8.21
C GLY A 346 -22.10 -4.28 8.70
N VAL A 347 -22.67 -3.12 8.32
CA VAL A 347 -22.26 -1.80 8.82
C VAL A 347 -22.48 -1.70 10.33
N TYR A 348 -23.63 -2.15 10.85
CA TYR A 348 -23.95 -2.07 12.27
C TYR A 348 -23.01 -2.93 13.12
N LEU A 349 -22.86 -4.22 12.78
CA LEU A 349 -22.05 -5.17 13.54
C LEU A 349 -20.55 -4.83 13.50
N HIS A 350 -20.04 -4.36 12.36
CA HIS A 350 -18.62 -4.04 12.20
C HIS A 350 -18.30 -2.56 12.48
N GLY A 351 -19.28 -1.67 12.36
CA GLY A 351 -19.14 -0.24 12.64
C GLY A 351 -19.30 0.10 14.12
N HIS A 352 -20.13 -0.62 14.88
CA HIS A 352 -20.34 -0.33 16.31
C HIS A 352 -19.08 -0.57 17.15
N ARG A 353 -18.27 -1.60 16.81
CA ARG A 353 -16.97 -1.83 17.44
C ARG A 353 -15.95 -0.71 17.18
N GLN A 354 -16.17 0.11 16.16
CA GLN A 354 -15.30 1.23 15.83
C GLN A 354 -15.83 2.55 16.37
N ILE A 355 -17.15 2.79 16.40
CA ILE A 355 -17.72 3.96 17.10
C ILE A 355 -17.38 3.93 18.60
N GLN A 356 -17.42 2.73 19.21
CA GLN A 356 -16.95 2.55 20.59
C GLN A 356 -15.44 2.83 20.74
N ARG A 357 -14.64 2.66 19.68
CA ARG A 357 -13.21 3.02 19.64
C ARG A 357 -12.96 4.48 19.28
N GLU A 358 -13.79 5.09 18.45
CA GLU A 358 -13.74 6.49 18.01
C GLU A 358 -14.13 7.43 19.17
N VAL A 359 -15.13 7.05 19.97
CA VAL A 359 -15.46 7.76 21.23
C VAL A 359 -14.36 7.57 22.28
N SER A 360 -13.69 6.42 22.35
CA SER A 360 -12.55 6.24 23.26
C SER A 360 -11.27 6.94 22.77
N THR A 361 -11.03 7.06 21.45
CA THR A 361 -9.84 7.73 20.87
C THR A 361 -9.97 9.24 20.80
N LEU A 362 -11.18 9.79 20.64
CA LEU A 362 -11.43 11.23 20.82
C LEU A 362 -11.14 11.72 22.26
N VAL A 363 -11.10 10.80 23.22
CA VAL A 363 -10.79 11.07 24.63
C VAL A 363 -9.35 10.62 25.00
N THR A 364 -8.71 9.76 24.19
CA THR A 364 -7.38 9.21 24.49
C THR A 364 -6.53 9.10 23.21
N GLY A 365 -5.54 9.98 23.05
CA GLY A 365 -4.61 10.02 21.90
C GLY A 365 -3.64 8.84 21.86
N SER A 366 -4.15 7.64 21.62
CA SER A 366 -3.38 6.40 21.44
C SER A 366 -3.07 6.18 19.94
N LEU A 367 -1.78 6.09 19.62
CA LEU A 367 -1.23 5.95 18.26
C LEU A 367 -1.28 4.50 17.73
N ASP A 368 -1.59 3.52 18.57
CA ASP A 368 -1.57 2.09 18.21
C ASP A 368 -2.80 1.62 17.41
N ASP A 369 -3.83 2.46 17.26
CA ASP A 369 -5.08 2.13 16.56
C ASP A 369 -5.49 3.27 15.61
N MET A 370 -4.53 3.88 14.89
CA MET A 370 -4.79 4.90 13.86
C MET A 370 -5.92 4.46 12.92
N ASP A 371 -7.03 5.17 13.06
CA ASP A 371 -8.31 4.74 12.55
C ASP A 371 -8.32 4.68 11.02
N ARG A 372 -9.01 3.70 10.44
CA ARG A 372 -8.99 3.51 8.97
C ARG A 372 -9.55 4.69 8.16
N GLY A 373 -10.25 5.61 8.82
CA GLY A 373 -10.77 6.85 8.26
C GLY A 373 -9.84 8.06 8.39
N GLU A 374 -8.95 8.09 9.39
CA GLU A 374 -8.07 9.25 9.63
C GLU A 374 -6.91 9.29 8.65
N TRP A 375 -6.21 8.17 8.43
CA TRP A 375 -5.07 8.14 7.51
C TRP A 375 -5.49 8.41 6.06
N ARG A 376 -6.68 7.96 5.62
CA ARG A 376 -7.19 8.25 4.27
C ARG A 376 -7.36 9.74 4.03
N ARG A 377 -7.88 10.48 5.02
CA ARG A 377 -8.02 11.94 4.92
C ARG A 377 -6.66 12.60 4.71
N HIS A 378 -5.63 12.14 5.40
CA HIS A 378 -4.26 12.63 5.23
C HIS A 378 -3.66 12.27 3.86
N VAL A 379 -3.87 11.04 3.37
CA VAL A 379 -3.45 10.62 2.01
C VAL A 379 -4.16 11.46 0.94
N TRP A 380 -5.47 11.71 1.11
CA TRP A 380 -6.25 12.55 0.20
C TRP A 380 -5.79 14.00 0.23
N ALA A 381 -5.51 14.55 1.42
CA ALA A 381 -4.96 15.89 1.57
C ALA A 381 -3.59 16.02 0.88
N ALA A 382 -2.70 15.03 1.05
CA ALA A 382 -1.42 14.99 0.36
C ALA A 382 -1.60 14.95 -1.18
N ASN A 383 -2.50 14.12 -1.70
CA ASN A 383 -2.80 14.05 -3.13
C ASN A 383 -3.41 15.35 -3.68
N LEU A 384 -4.24 16.04 -2.89
CA LEU A 384 -4.77 17.35 -3.27
C LEU A 384 -3.66 18.40 -3.32
N GLN A 385 -2.67 18.33 -2.43
CA GLN A 385 -1.47 19.17 -2.51
C GLN A 385 -0.63 18.84 -3.75
N VAL A 386 -0.49 17.56 -4.11
CA VAL A 386 0.16 17.18 -5.38
C VAL A 386 -0.55 17.82 -6.57
N LEU A 387 -1.88 17.73 -6.64
CA LEU A 387 -2.65 18.37 -7.72
C LEU A 387 -2.46 19.90 -7.76
N ARG A 388 -2.31 20.56 -6.61
CA ARG A 388 -2.08 22.01 -6.55
C ARG A 388 -0.72 22.41 -7.10
N HIS A 389 0.32 21.60 -6.85
CA HIS A 389 1.70 21.88 -7.28
C HIS A 389 2.00 21.35 -8.70
N PHE A 390 1.27 20.33 -9.16
CA PHE A 390 1.38 19.75 -10.51
C PHE A 390 0.04 19.80 -11.27
N PRO A 391 -0.54 20.99 -11.52
CA PRO A 391 -1.94 21.12 -11.92
C PRO A 391 -2.25 20.73 -13.37
N VAL A 392 -1.31 20.90 -14.31
CA VAL A 392 -1.62 20.75 -15.74
C VAL A 392 -1.60 19.28 -16.15
N MET A 393 -0.43 18.64 -16.07
CA MET A 393 -0.21 17.26 -16.50
C MET A 393 0.07 16.29 -15.35
N GLY A 394 -0.01 16.74 -14.09
CA GLY A 394 0.32 15.90 -12.92
C GLY A 394 1.81 15.58 -12.81
N ALA A 395 2.15 14.74 -11.85
CA ALA A 395 3.53 14.33 -11.58
C ALA A 395 4.03 13.13 -12.43
N GLY A 396 3.16 12.57 -13.28
CA GLY A 396 3.43 11.38 -14.08
C GLY A 396 2.58 10.18 -13.69
N VAL A 397 2.09 9.40 -14.65
CA VAL A 397 1.37 8.14 -14.36
C VAL A 397 2.27 7.19 -13.54
N GLY A 398 1.71 6.58 -12.50
CA GLY A 398 2.43 5.71 -11.57
C GLY A 398 3.35 6.42 -10.59
N SER A 399 3.34 7.76 -10.52
CA SER A 399 4.20 8.52 -9.60
C SER A 399 3.70 8.55 -8.16
N HIS A 400 2.46 8.11 -7.89
CA HIS A 400 1.83 8.30 -6.58
C HIS A 400 2.74 7.88 -5.42
N ALA A 401 3.23 6.64 -5.42
CA ALA A 401 4.03 6.04 -4.33
C ALA A 401 5.27 6.88 -3.95
N GLU A 402 5.75 7.71 -4.87
CA GLU A 402 6.90 8.59 -4.68
C GLU A 402 6.49 10.03 -4.33
N ILE A 403 5.47 10.58 -5.01
CA ILE A 403 5.14 12.00 -4.94
C ILE A 403 4.29 12.38 -3.72
N TYR A 404 3.43 11.49 -3.22
CA TYR A 404 2.55 11.81 -2.07
C TYR A 404 3.37 12.14 -0.81
N ARG A 405 4.56 11.55 -0.70
CA ARG A 405 5.47 11.66 0.46
C ARG A 405 6.01 13.08 0.66
N LEU A 406 6.06 13.90 -0.39
CA LEU A 406 6.44 15.32 -0.27
C LEU A 406 5.45 16.12 0.56
N TYR A 407 4.21 15.64 0.67
CA TYR A 407 3.10 16.36 1.30
C TYR A 407 2.45 15.57 2.45
N PHE A 408 3.00 14.41 2.81
CA PHE A 408 2.44 13.53 3.84
C PHE A 408 3.23 13.68 5.14
N SER A 409 2.70 14.50 6.06
CA SER A 409 3.38 14.87 7.31
C SER A 409 3.17 13.90 8.47
N GLN A 410 2.36 12.86 8.30
CA GLN A 410 1.97 11.97 9.39
C GLN A 410 3.01 10.86 9.59
N PRO A 411 3.35 10.51 10.84
CA PRO A 411 4.22 9.39 11.15
C PRO A 411 3.51 8.08 10.81
N VAL A 412 3.88 7.43 9.71
CA VAL A 412 3.30 6.13 9.31
C VAL A 412 4.40 5.24 8.72
N ASP A 413 4.64 4.09 9.35
CA ASP A 413 5.64 3.10 8.92
C ASP A 413 5.16 2.20 7.77
N VAL A 414 4.16 2.66 7.01
CA VAL A 414 3.55 1.94 5.89
C VAL A 414 3.55 2.82 4.65
N GLU A 415 4.03 2.24 3.56
CA GLU A 415 3.98 2.86 2.24
C GLU A 415 2.58 2.80 1.62
N PHE A 416 2.06 3.95 1.20
CA PHE A 416 0.83 4.05 0.42
C PHE A 416 1.14 3.99 -1.08
N THR A 417 0.93 2.81 -1.66
CA THR A 417 1.15 2.63 -3.10
C THR A 417 0.18 3.43 -3.98
N HIS A 418 -1.00 3.81 -3.47
CA HIS A 418 -2.07 4.51 -4.21
C HIS A 418 -2.82 5.50 -3.30
N ALA A 419 -3.57 6.43 -3.91
CA ALA A 419 -4.27 7.53 -3.25
C ALA A 419 -5.54 7.14 -2.48
N GLU A 420 -5.91 5.85 -2.43
CA GLU A 420 -7.16 5.38 -1.82
C GLU A 420 -8.42 6.04 -2.40
N SER A 421 -8.32 6.50 -3.65
CA SER A 421 -9.40 7.07 -4.44
C SER A 421 -8.92 7.07 -5.90
N SER A 422 -9.62 6.36 -6.79
CA SER A 422 -9.22 6.33 -8.21
C SER A 422 -9.22 7.73 -8.83
N TYR A 423 -10.11 8.61 -8.36
CA TYR A 423 -10.21 9.99 -8.85
C TYR A 423 -9.00 10.83 -8.43
N LEU A 424 -8.63 10.78 -7.15
CA LEU A 424 -7.47 11.54 -6.66
C LEU A 424 -6.17 11.00 -7.24
N GLN A 425 -6.04 9.68 -7.38
CA GLN A 425 -4.89 9.05 -8.04
C GLN A 425 -4.75 9.57 -9.48
N LEU A 426 -5.84 9.56 -10.25
CA LEU A 426 -5.79 10.04 -11.64
C LEU A 426 -5.43 11.53 -11.69
N LEU A 427 -6.04 12.35 -10.83
CA LEU A 427 -5.77 13.79 -10.80
C LEU A 427 -4.33 14.12 -10.36
N SER A 428 -3.77 13.44 -9.37
CA SER A 428 -2.40 13.70 -8.92
C SER A 428 -1.35 13.29 -9.96
N GLU A 429 -1.62 12.24 -10.73
CA GLU A 429 -0.69 11.71 -11.73
C GLU A 429 -0.81 12.33 -13.11
N THR A 430 -2.00 12.83 -13.48
CA THR A 430 -2.28 13.37 -14.83
C THR A 430 -2.80 14.80 -14.86
N GLY A 431 -2.96 15.42 -13.69
CA GLY A 431 -3.42 16.80 -13.53
C GLY A 431 -4.86 17.01 -14.04
N LEU A 432 -5.19 18.28 -14.27
CA LEU A 432 -6.46 18.68 -14.85
C LEU A 432 -6.60 18.16 -16.29
N ALA A 433 -5.52 17.98 -17.05
CA ALA A 433 -5.56 17.40 -18.38
C ALA A 433 -6.22 16.01 -18.37
N GLY A 434 -5.74 15.09 -17.53
CA GLY A 434 -6.38 13.78 -17.39
C GLY A 434 -7.75 13.85 -16.72
N GLY A 435 -7.95 14.78 -15.78
CA GLY A 435 -9.27 15.06 -15.17
C GLY A 435 -10.35 15.43 -16.21
N THR A 436 -10.00 16.24 -17.21
CA THR A 436 -10.94 16.59 -18.30
C THR A 436 -11.25 15.41 -19.21
N LEU A 437 -10.26 14.57 -19.51
CA LEU A 437 -10.45 13.32 -20.28
C LEU A 437 -11.33 12.33 -19.52
N LEU A 438 -11.14 12.19 -18.21
CA LEU A 438 -12.00 11.38 -17.36
C LEU A 438 -13.43 11.91 -17.39
N LEU A 439 -13.64 13.22 -17.19
CA LEU A 439 -14.98 13.83 -17.25
C LEU A 439 -15.64 13.59 -18.61
N ALA A 440 -14.92 13.78 -19.72
CA ALA A 440 -15.43 13.52 -21.06
C ALA A 440 -15.81 12.03 -21.26
N GLY A 441 -14.99 11.11 -20.74
CA GLY A 441 -15.28 9.68 -20.73
C GLY A 441 -16.52 9.32 -19.91
N LEU A 442 -16.67 9.90 -18.72
CA LEU A 442 -17.85 9.71 -17.86
C LEU A 442 -19.11 10.25 -18.51
N LEU A 443 -19.07 11.43 -19.14
CA LEU A 443 -20.20 12.00 -19.87
C LEU A 443 -20.59 11.12 -21.06
N LEU A 444 -19.63 10.57 -21.80
CA LEU A 444 -19.87 9.63 -22.88
C LEU A 444 -20.51 8.32 -22.39
N LEU A 445 -20.00 7.77 -21.29
CA LEU A 445 -20.54 6.58 -20.65
C LEU A 445 -21.99 6.81 -20.16
N MET A 446 -22.24 7.93 -19.49
CA MET A 446 -23.57 8.33 -19.04
C MET A 446 -24.53 8.50 -20.22
N ARG A 447 -24.05 9.03 -21.36
CA ARG A 447 -24.84 9.11 -22.60
C ARG A 447 -25.22 7.72 -23.13
N TRP A 448 -24.31 6.74 -23.10
CA TRP A 448 -24.63 5.37 -23.51
C TRP A 448 -25.63 4.72 -22.55
N CYS A 449 -25.41 4.81 -21.24
CA CYS A 449 -26.32 4.33 -20.21
C CYS A 449 -27.73 4.91 -20.37
N TRP A 450 -27.83 6.24 -20.46
CA TRP A 450 -29.11 6.94 -20.68
C TRP A 450 -29.83 6.46 -21.93
N LYS A 451 -29.14 6.42 -23.08
CA LYS A 451 -29.72 5.94 -24.34
C LYS A 451 -30.18 4.49 -24.24
N SER A 452 -29.36 3.62 -23.65
CA SER A 452 -29.68 2.19 -23.50
C SER A 452 -30.92 1.94 -22.67
N GLN A 453 -31.23 2.81 -21.70
CA GLN A 453 -32.36 2.65 -20.79
C GLN A 453 -33.65 3.30 -21.33
N VAL A 454 -33.54 4.54 -21.83
CA VAL A 454 -34.69 5.33 -22.28
C VAL A 454 -35.17 4.88 -23.65
N ARG A 455 -34.26 4.45 -24.54
CA ARG A 455 -34.58 4.08 -25.93
C ARG A 455 -34.59 2.57 -26.19
N SER A 456 -34.59 1.73 -25.15
CA SER A 456 -34.57 0.26 -25.31
C SER A 456 -35.78 -0.25 -26.09
N ARG A 457 -35.59 -1.27 -26.93
CA ARG A 457 -36.63 -1.83 -27.82
C ARG A 457 -37.70 -2.65 -27.11
N GLY A 458 -37.39 -3.15 -25.91
CA GLY A 458 -38.29 -4.01 -25.15
C GLY A 458 -37.76 -4.39 -23.78
N PRO A 459 -38.53 -5.18 -23.01
CA PRO A 459 -38.21 -5.50 -21.62
C PRO A 459 -36.88 -6.23 -21.41
N ARG A 460 -36.46 -7.06 -22.38
CA ARG A 460 -35.19 -7.81 -22.31
C ARG A 460 -33.97 -6.89 -22.41
N GLU A 461 -33.95 -6.00 -23.41
CA GLU A 461 -32.86 -5.04 -23.61
C GLU A 461 -32.77 -4.05 -22.46
N ARG A 462 -33.92 -3.55 -21.97
CA ARG A 462 -33.98 -2.65 -20.83
C ARG A 462 -33.48 -3.31 -19.54
N ALA A 463 -33.81 -4.58 -19.31
CA ALA A 463 -33.29 -5.31 -18.16
C ALA A 463 -31.76 -5.51 -18.24
N ALA A 464 -31.22 -5.79 -19.43
CA ALA A 464 -29.77 -5.86 -19.63
C ALA A 464 -29.11 -4.49 -19.38
N ALA A 465 -29.72 -3.40 -19.85
CA ALA A 465 -29.26 -2.04 -19.57
C ALA A 465 -29.26 -1.73 -18.07
N THR A 466 -30.34 -2.05 -17.34
CA THR A 466 -30.38 -1.92 -15.87
C THR A 466 -29.21 -2.65 -15.19
N ALA A 467 -28.93 -3.90 -15.59
CA ALA A 467 -27.81 -4.67 -15.02
C ALA A 467 -26.44 -4.01 -15.26
N VAL A 468 -26.21 -3.53 -16.48
CA VAL A 468 -24.97 -2.84 -16.87
C VAL A 468 -24.81 -1.54 -16.09
N ILE A 469 -25.86 -0.72 -16.02
CA ILE A 469 -25.85 0.56 -15.31
C ILE A 469 -25.57 0.35 -13.82
N THR A 470 -26.17 -0.67 -13.21
CA THR A 470 -25.92 -1.03 -11.81
C THR A 470 -24.45 -1.36 -11.56
N GLY A 471 -23.84 -2.22 -12.37
CA GLY A 471 -22.42 -2.56 -12.19
C GLY A 471 -21.48 -1.36 -12.39
N LEU A 472 -21.75 -0.51 -13.38
CA LEU A 472 -20.97 0.71 -13.60
C LEU A 472 -21.13 1.71 -12.43
N ALA A 473 -22.34 1.86 -11.90
CA ALA A 473 -22.58 2.73 -10.74
C ALA A 473 -21.88 2.24 -9.47
N VAL A 474 -21.82 0.92 -9.25
CA VAL A 474 -21.01 0.30 -8.18
C VAL A 474 -19.53 0.68 -8.35
N SER A 475 -18.99 0.60 -9.57
CA SER A 475 -17.61 1.01 -9.88
C SER A 475 -17.34 2.47 -9.54
N LEU A 476 -18.20 3.36 -10.02
CA LEU A 476 -18.04 4.80 -9.81
C LEU A 476 -18.15 5.18 -8.33
N ALA A 477 -19.06 4.56 -7.58
CA ALA A 477 -19.27 4.83 -6.16
C ALA A 477 -18.13 4.29 -5.28
N HIS A 478 -17.67 3.06 -5.52
CA HIS A 478 -16.57 2.48 -4.73
C HIS A 478 -15.24 3.20 -4.96
N SER A 479 -15.00 3.67 -6.18
CA SER A 479 -13.77 4.35 -6.59
C SER A 479 -13.55 5.73 -5.95
N VAL A 480 -14.53 6.24 -5.19
CA VAL A 480 -14.37 7.43 -4.36
C VAL A 480 -13.51 7.12 -3.13
N PHE A 481 -13.70 5.92 -2.56
CA PHE A 481 -13.13 5.50 -1.27
C PHE A 481 -11.99 4.48 -1.41
N ASP A 482 -11.68 4.08 -2.64
CA ASP A 482 -10.63 3.13 -2.99
C ASP A 482 -10.19 3.34 -4.46
N PHE A 483 -9.19 2.61 -4.93
CA PHE A 483 -8.55 2.74 -6.24
C PHE A 483 -8.73 1.52 -7.17
N PRO A 484 -9.91 0.90 -7.28
CA PRO A 484 -10.10 -0.35 -8.03
C PRO A 484 -9.82 -0.23 -9.54
N TRP A 485 -9.77 0.99 -10.10
CA TRP A 485 -9.45 1.20 -11.52
C TRP A 485 -8.00 0.88 -11.87
N PHE A 486 -7.11 0.84 -10.87
CA PHE A 486 -5.71 0.48 -11.01
C PHE A 486 -5.47 -1.01 -10.77
N ILE A 487 -6.54 -1.78 -10.58
CA ILE A 487 -6.49 -3.24 -10.39
C ILE A 487 -7.06 -3.90 -11.64
N PRO A 488 -6.24 -4.58 -12.48
CA PRO A 488 -6.68 -5.06 -13.80
C PRO A 488 -7.90 -5.98 -13.76
N ALA A 489 -8.01 -6.85 -12.75
CA ALA A 489 -9.19 -7.72 -12.60
C ALA A 489 -10.49 -6.90 -12.38
N CYS A 490 -10.44 -5.84 -11.59
CA CYS A 490 -11.59 -4.96 -11.34
C CYS A 490 -11.90 -4.08 -12.56
N MET A 491 -10.88 -3.44 -13.12
CA MET A 491 -11.02 -2.52 -14.25
C MET A 491 -11.49 -3.24 -15.51
N SER A 492 -11.04 -4.48 -15.76
CA SER A 492 -11.52 -5.29 -16.88
C SER A 492 -13.03 -5.53 -16.84
N LEU A 493 -13.62 -5.84 -15.67
CA LEU A 493 -15.07 -5.98 -15.54
C LEU A 493 -15.80 -4.66 -15.83
N ALA A 494 -15.29 -3.54 -15.33
CA ALA A 494 -15.85 -2.21 -15.62
C ALA A 494 -15.82 -1.90 -17.12
N ILE A 495 -14.73 -2.23 -17.81
CA ILE A 495 -14.58 -2.08 -19.27
C ILE A 495 -15.57 -2.95 -20.04
N LEU A 496 -15.74 -4.23 -19.63
CA LEU A 496 -16.71 -5.13 -20.26
C LEU A 496 -18.13 -4.60 -20.13
N LEU A 497 -18.48 -4.04 -18.96
CA LEU A 497 -19.78 -3.39 -18.74
C LEU A 497 -19.92 -2.11 -19.57
N ALA A 498 -18.88 -1.28 -19.68
CA ALA A 498 -18.90 -0.08 -20.52
C ALA A 498 -19.10 -0.41 -22.00
N ALA A 499 -18.44 -1.46 -22.51
CA ALA A 499 -18.65 -1.95 -23.87
C ALA A 499 -20.07 -2.51 -24.08
N CYS A 500 -20.64 -3.19 -23.08
CA CYS A 500 -22.05 -3.59 -23.09
C CYS A 500 -22.99 -2.37 -23.14
N ALA A 501 -22.73 -1.33 -22.37
CA ALA A 501 -23.51 -0.09 -22.35
C ALA A 501 -23.51 0.57 -23.74
N HIS A 502 -22.33 0.68 -24.35
CA HIS A 502 -22.17 1.16 -25.71
C HIS A 502 -23.00 0.33 -26.70
N ARG A 503 -22.90 -1.00 -26.66
CA ARG A 503 -23.63 -1.86 -27.62
C ARG A 503 -25.15 -1.75 -27.46
N LEU A 504 -25.65 -1.72 -26.23
CA LEU A 504 -27.09 -1.53 -25.98
C LEU A 504 -27.57 -0.16 -26.51
N ALA A 505 -26.78 0.90 -26.31
CA ALA A 505 -27.10 2.23 -26.86
C ALA A 505 -27.13 2.26 -28.40
N GLN A 506 -26.30 1.47 -29.08
CA GLN A 506 -26.33 1.32 -30.54
C GLN A 506 -27.57 0.54 -31.00
N LEU A 507 -27.88 -0.58 -30.35
CA LEU A 507 -29.10 -1.36 -30.63
C LEU A 507 -30.34 -0.48 -30.48
N SER A 508 -30.42 0.36 -29.46
CA SER A 508 -31.51 1.31 -29.28
C SER A 508 -31.60 2.37 -30.40
N GLN A 509 -30.49 2.81 -31.01
CA GLN A 509 -30.48 3.85 -32.07
C GLN A 509 -30.92 3.35 -33.44
N ALA A 510 -30.56 2.14 -33.84
CA ALA A 510 -30.92 1.61 -35.16
C ALA A 510 -32.45 1.54 -35.41
N LEU A 511 -33.29 1.59 -34.37
CA LEU A 511 -34.74 1.76 -34.53
C LEU A 511 -35.16 3.17 -34.91
N ALA A 512 -34.58 4.20 -34.27
CA ALA A 512 -34.93 5.59 -34.55
C ALA A 512 -34.63 5.95 -36.02
N ASP A 513 -33.50 5.46 -36.52
CA ASP A 513 -33.12 5.64 -37.93
C ASP A 513 -33.97 4.80 -38.88
N THR A 514 -34.47 3.62 -38.48
CA THR A 514 -35.37 2.81 -39.31
C THR A 514 -36.77 3.44 -39.41
N SER A 515 -37.28 4.03 -38.32
CA SER A 515 -38.55 4.77 -38.32
C SER A 515 -38.46 6.13 -39.03
N GLN A 516 -37.29 6.76 -39.10
CA GLN A 516 -37.07 7.98 -39.89
C GLN A 516 -36.77 7.70 -41.37
N LYS A 517 -36.20 6.53 -41.71
CA LYS A 517 -35.97 6.10 -43.11
C LYS A 517 -37.26 5.98 -43.94
N THR A 518 -38.40 5.76 -43.30
CA THR A 518 -39.72 5.77 -43.98
C THR A 518 -40.27 7.19 -44.21
N ALA A 519 -39.65 8.24 -43.68
CA ALA A 519 -40.17 9.62 -43.72
C ALA A 519 -39.29 10.63 -44.49
N SER A 520 -38.02 10.35 -44.79
CA SER A 520 -37.16 11.28 -45.52
C SER A 520 -36.09 10.54 -46.34
N ALA A 521 -36.33 10.42 -47.65
CA ALA A 521 -35.43 9.78 -48.60
C ALA A 521 -34.46 10.76 -49.29
N SER A 522 -34.55 12.07 -49.07
CA SER A 522 -33.75 13.05 -49.82
C SER A 522 -32.85 13.90 -48.91
N HIS A 523 -31.59 14.03 -49.33
CA HIS A 523 -30.54 14.94 -48.84
C HIS A 523 -29.61 14.43 -47.70
N GLY A 524 -28.30 14.56 -47.94
CA GLY A 524 -27.22 14.47 -46.93
C GLY A 524 -26.39 13.18 -46.90
N GLY A 525 -25.65 12.84 -47.98
CA GLY A 525 -24.74 11.68 -48.00
C GLY A 525 -23.58 11.73 -47.01
N TRP A 526 -23.03 12.93 -46.75
CA TRP A 526 -21.90 13.13 -45.83
C TRP A 526 -22.32 13.13 -44.35
N LEU A 527 -23.48 13.70 -44.02
CA LEU A 527 -24.12 13.62 -42.69
C LEU A 527 -24.53 12.19 -42.33
N ARG A 528 -24.90 11.39 -43.34
CA ARG A 528 -25.14 9.94 -43.19
C ARG A 528 -23.84 9.18 -42.92
N TRP A 529 -22.74 9.53 -43.58
CA TRP A 529 -21.43 8.94 -43.33
C TRP A 529 -20.89 9.27 -41.92
N LEU A 530 -21.06 10.51 -41.44
CA LEU A 530 -20.75 10.89 -40.06
C LEU A 530 -21.64 10.20 -39.01
N ARG A 531 -22.86 9.78 -39.38
CA ARG A 531 -23.77 9.01 -38.50
C ARG A 531 -23.55 7.51 -38.54
N SER A 532 -23.05 6.96 -39.65
CA SER A 532 -22.74 5.53 -39.74
C SER A 532 -21.53 5.25 -38.85
N GLN A 533 -21.77 4.76 -37.64
CA GLN A 533 -20.75 4.26 -36.70
C GLN A 533 -20.05 2.98 -37.19
N GLU A 534 -19.94 2.81 -38.51
CA GLU A 534 -19.45 1.62 -39.18
C GLU A 534 -18.36 2.03 -40.18
N LEU A 535 -17.13 1.59 -39.92
CA LEU A 535 -16.00 1.76 -40.82
C LEU A 535 -15.76 0.44 -41.56
N ARG A 536 -15.85 0.47 -42.89
CA ARG A 536 -15.49 -0.68 -43.72
C ARG A 536 -13.98 -0.70 -43.91
N VAL A 537 -13.33 -1.73 -43.37
CA VAL A 537 -11.88 -1.89 -43.43
C VAL A 537 -11.55 -3.03 -44.42
N PRO A 538 -10.74 -2.76 -45.46
CA PRO A 538 -10.32 -3.79 -46.41
C PRO A 538 -9.36 -4.77 -45.73
N ALA A 539 -9.33 -6.02 -46.20
CA ALA A 539 -8.51 -7.07 -45.60
C ALA A 539 -7.02 -6.68 -45.46
N PHE A 540 -6.46 -5.98 -46.46
CA PHE A 540 -5.08 -5.49 -46.42
C PHE A 540 -4.80 -4.54 -45.24
N ALA A 541 -5.72 -3.63 -44.93
CA ALA A 541 -5.58 -2.73 -43.78
C ALA A 541 -5.65 -3.50 -42.45
N SER A 542 -6.51 -4.53 -42.37
CA SER A 542 -6.54 -5.44 -41.21
C SER A 542 -5.22 -6.21 -41.05
N TYR A 543 -4.57 -6.63 -42.14
CA TYR A 543 -3.25 -7.28 -42.07
C TYR A 543 -2.19 -6.34 -41.50
N GLN A 544 -2.10 -5.10 -42.00
CA GLN A 544 -1.16 -4.09 -41.48
C GLN A 544 -1.38 -3.83 -39.99
N LEU A 545 -2.65 -3.69 -39.58
CA LEU A 545 -2.99 -3.45 -38.19
C LEU A 545 -2.75 -4.69 -37.30
N THR A 546 -2.89 -5.90 -37.84
CA THR A 546 -2.48 -7.14 -37.15
C THR A 546 -0.99 -7.11 -36.86
N ALA A 547 -0.16 -6.72 -37.83
CA ALA A 547 1.28 -6.60 -37.63
C ALA A 547 1.62 -5.54 -36.58
N VAL A 548 1.00 -4.35 -36.66
CA VAL A 548 1.19 -3.27 -35.66
C VAL A 548 0.82 -3.74 -34.25
N VAL A 549 -0.33 -4.41 -34.07
CA VAL A 549 -0.74 -4.91 -32.75
C VAL A 549 0.15 -6.04 -32.26
N ALA A 550 0.62 -6.91 -33.15
CA ALA A 550 1.58 -7.95 -32.78
C ALA A 550 2.91 -7.34 -32.30
N SER A 551 3.44 -6.33 -33.02
CA SER A 551 4.64 -5.58 -32.62
C SER A 551 4.43 -4.83 -31.30
N MET A 552 3.27 -4.19 -31.13
CA MET A 552 2.89 -3.52 -29.89
C MET A 552 2.85 -4.51 -28.72
N LEU A 553 2.19 -5.66 -28.88
CA LEU A 553 2.15 -6.72 -27.88
C LEU A 553 3.56 -7.20 -27.52
N THR A 554 4.43 -7.41 -28.50
CA THR A 554 5.83 -7.74 -28.24
C THR A 554 6.51 -6.66 -27.41
N GLY A 555 6.35 -5.38 -27.75
CA GLY A 555 6.91 -4.27 -26.97
C GLY A 555 6.38 -4.20 -25.53
N MET A 556 5.08 -4.45 -25.32
CA MET A 556 4.44 -4.48 -24.00
C MET A 556 5.03 -5.61 -23.14
N VAL A 557 5.13 -6.82 -23.71
CA VAL A 557 5.74 -7.97 -23.04
C VAL A 557 7.21 -7.67 -22.69
N LEU A 558 7.99 -7.14 -23.63
CA LEU A 558 9.40 -6.78 -23.38
C LEU A 558 9.55 -5.72 -22.29
N THR A 559 8.55 -4.84 -22.13
CA THR A 559 8.55 -3.79 -21.10
C THR A 559 8.32 -4.35 -19.69
N GLN A 560 7.34 -5.26 -19.53
CA GLN A 560 7.00 -5.85 -18.22
C GLN A 560 7.86 -7.05 -17.83
N TRP A 561 8.44 -7.75 -18.82
CA TRP A 561 9.17 -8.99 -18.60
C TRP A 561 10.31 -8.89 -17.57
N PRO A 562 11.15 -7.83 -17.57
CA PRO A 562 12.18 -7.63 -16.53
C PRO A 562 11.59 -7.62 -15.11
N ALA A 563 10.56 -6.79 -14.88
CA ALA A 563 9.92 -6.63 -13.58
C ALA A 563 9.24 -7.94 -13.12
N ALA A 564 8.52 -8.61 -14.02
CA ALA A 564 7.86 -9.88 -13.71
C ALA A 564 8.83 -10.99 -13.29
N ARG A 565 10.04 -11.02 -13.87
CA ARG A 565 11.11 -11.97 -13.50
C ARG A 565 11.80 -11.60 -12.19
N ALA A 566 11.91 -10.30 -11.88
CA ALA A 566 12.53 -9.79 -10.68
C ALA A 566 11.63 -9.92 -9.44
N GLU A 567 10.30 -9.90 -9.62
CA GLU A 567 9.28 -9.88 -8.56
C GLU A 567 9.52 -10.91 -7.44
N HIS A 568 9.83 -12.16 -7.79
CA HIS A 568 10.06 -13.21 -6.79
C HIS A 568 11.24 -12.86 -5.86
N PHE A 569 12.37 -12.43 -6.42
CA PHE A 569 13.56 -12.09 -5.66
C PHE A 569 13.36 -10.82 -4.81
N TRP A 570 12.57 -9.88 -5.33
CA TRP A 570 12.18 -8.68 -4.59
C TRP A 570 11.32 -9.01 -3.37
N VAL A 571 10.30 -9.86 -3.54
CA VAL A 571 9.44 -10.31 -2.43
C VAL A 571 10.23 -11.09 -1.37
N GLU A 572 11.14 -11.97 -1.77
CA GLU A 572 11.99 -12.71 -0.81
C GLU A 572 12.94 -11.78 -0.05
N TYR A 573 13.53 -10.77 -0.72
CA TYR A 573 14.28 -9.72 -0.05
C TYR A 573 13.43 -8.97 0.99
N LEU A 574 12.20 -8.58 0.65
CA LEU A 574 11.31 -7.88 1.57
C LEU A 574 10.94 -8.73 2.78
N LYS A 575 10.65 -10.02 2.60
CA LYS A 575 10.40 -10.95 3.71
C LYS A 575 11.57 -11.01 4.68
N MET A 576 12.81 -11.12 4.16
CA MET A 576 14.02 -11.12 4.98
C MET A 576 14.19 -9.80 5.72
N ALA A 577 14.09 -8.68 5.00
CA ALA A 577 14.25 -7.34 5.59
C ALA A 577 13.24 -7.06 6.72
N LEU A 578 12.00 -7.57 6.60
CA LEU A 578 10.95 -7.40 7.61
C LEU A 578 11.11 -8.34 8.82
N GLN A 579 11.45 -9.61 8.61
CA GLN A 579 11.64 -10.59 9.69
C GLN A 579 12.85 -10.28 10.57
N GLU A 580 13.80 -9.51 10.05
CA GLU A 580 15.09 -9.27 10.66
C GLU A 580 15.22 -7.84 11.25
N SER A 581 14.12 -7.10 11.37
CA SER A 581 14.06 -5.78 12.05
C SER A 581 14.34 -5.92 13.56
N PRO A 582 15.03 -4.96 14.20
CA PRO A 582 15.34 -5.00 15.63
C PRO A 582 14.12 -5.30 16.52
N LEU A 583 12.94 -4.78 16.15
CA LEU A 583 11.67 -5.02 16.84
C LEU A 583 11.23 -6.50 16.85
N ALA A 584 11.55 -7.27 15.80
CA ALA A 584 11.27 -8.71 15.75
C ALA A 584 12.22 -9.51 16.65
N ILE A 585 13.45 -9.01 16.83
CA ILE A 585 14.47 -9.58 17.72
C ILE A 585 14.09 -9.34 19.18
N THR A 586 13.43 -8.23 19.51
CA THR A 586 12.94 -7.96 20.88
C THR A 586 11.76 -8.86 21.27
N ALA A 587 11.00 -9.39 20.30
CA ALA A 587 9.81 -10.22 20.55
C ALA A 587 10.11 -11.72 20.70
N GLY A 588 11.26 -12.20 20.20
CA GLY A 588 11.72 -13.57 20.37
C GLY A 588 12.97 -13.60 21.21
N GLN A 589 12.86 -14.14 22.44
CA GLN A 589 13.94 -14.44 23.39
C GLN A 589 15.34 -14.03 22.90
N ILE A 590 15.80 -12.85 23.34
CA ILE A 590 17.23 -12.58 23.37
C ILE A 590 17.81 -13.59 24.36
N ASP A 591 18.45 -14.64 23.84
CA ASP A 591 19.42 -15.41 24.60
C ASP A 591 20.49 -14.39 25.03
N LEU A 592 20.43 -13.99 26.30
CA LEU A 592 21.28 -12.96 26.93
C LEU A 592 22.76 -13.38 27.04
N GLU A 593 23.20 -14.39 26.29
CA GLU A 593 24.54 -14.98 26.31
C GLU A 593 25.17 -15.16 24.91
N MET A 594 24.68 -14.46 23.88
CA MET A 594 25.33 -14.51 22.57
C MET A 594 26.56 -13.60 22.52
N ASP A 595 27.72 -14.21 22.26
CA ASP A 595 28.99 -13.52 21.96
C ASP A 595 28.81 -12.40 20.91
N PRO A 596 29.19 -11.13 21.20
CA PRO A 596 29.10 -10.01 20.27
C PRO A 596 29.74 -10.29 18.91
N ALA A 597 30.86 -11.02 18.88
CA ALA A 597 31.53 -11.38 17.62
C ALA A 597 30.67 -12.33 16.77
N LYS A 598 29.92 -13.24 17.41
CA LYS A 598 28.96 -14.13 16.75
C LYS A 598 27.77 -13.36 16.19
N LEU A 599 27.23 -12.40 16.95
CA LEU A 599 26.14 -11.53 16.49
C LEU A 599 26.56 -10.70 15.26
N GLN A 600 27.78 -10.18 15.28
CA GLN A 600 28.32 -9.39 14.18
C GLN A 600 28.57 -10.22 12.91
N ARG A 601 29.07 -11.45 13.05
CA ARG A 601 29.18 -12.40 11.93
C ARG A 601 27.82 -12.75 11.33
N GLN A 602 26.82 -13.03 12.16
CA GLN A 602 25.45 -13.28 11.69
C GLN A 602 24.87 -12.07 10.95
N ARG A 603 25.14 -10.85 11.43
CA ARG A 603 24.75 -9.61 10.73
C ARG A 603 25.42 -9.52 9.34
N ALA A 604 26.70 -9.83 9.23
CA ALA A 604 27.41 -9.82 7.95
C ALA A 604 26.87 -10.87 6.97
N GLU A 605 26.66 -12.11 7.43
CA GLU A 605 26.04 -13.19 6.64
C GLU A 605 24.65 -12.80 6.13
N ARG A 606 23.85 -12.16 6.99
CA ARG A 606 22.55 -11.60 6.62
C ARG A 606 22.66 -10.55 5.52
N LEU A 607 23.57 -9.58 5.65
CA LEU A 607 23.80 -8.55 4.64
C LEU A 607 24.23 -9.18 3.30
N GLN A 608 25.07 -10.21 3.32
CA GLN A 608 25.46 -10.94 2.10
C GLN A 608 24.27 -11.66 1.44
N ARG A 609 23.36 -12.25 2.22
CA ARG A 609 22.13 -12.85 1.69
C ARG A 609 21.23 -11.79 1.05
N GLN A 610 21.01 -10.66 1.72
CA GLN A 610 20.25 -9.53 1.18
C GLN A 610 20.87 -9.00 -0.12
N ALA A 611 22.20 -8.81 -0.16
CA ALA A 611 22.92 -8.40 -1.37
C ALA A 611 22.75 -9.40 -2.52
N THR A 612 22.62 -10.69 -2.23
CA THR A 612 22.43 -11.73 -3.27
C THR A 612 21.07 -11.63 -3.92
N HIS A 613 19.99 -11.50 -3.13
CA HIS A 613 18.65 -11.29 -3.67
C HIS A 613 18.53 -9.98 -4.46
N LEU A 614 19.08 -8.88 -3.94
CA LEU A 614 19.06 -7.59 -4.63
C LEU A 614 19.87 -7.60 -5.93
N ARG A 615 21.02 -8.29 -5.97
CA ARG A 615 21.75 -8.51 -7.23
C ARG A 615 20.93 -9.33 -8.23
N ASP A 616 20.19 -10.33 -7.76
CA ASP A 616 19.33 -11.13 -8.64
C ASP A 616 18.12 -10.36 -9.18
N VAL A 617 17.59 -9.41 -8.40
CA VAL A 617 16.62 -8.40 -8.87
C VAL A 617 17.26 -7.58 -9.99
N LEU A 618 18.41 -6.95 -9.75
CA LEU A 618 19.04 -6.04 -10.72
C LEU A 618 19.60 -6.75 -11.97
N ARG A 619 19.96 -8.03 -11.87
CA ARG A 619 20.29 -8.85 -13.06
C ARG A 619 19.11 -9.04 -14.01
N ARG A 620 17.88 -8.98 -13.48
CA ARG A 620 16.64 -9.22 -14.22
C ARG A 620 15.93 -7.91 -14.59
N ASP A 621 15.94 -6.94 -13.69
CA ASP A 621 15.45 -5.58 -13.89
C ASP A 621 16.53 -4.55 -13.46
N PRO A 622 17.48 -4.23 -14.37
CA PRO A 622 18.56 -3.28 -14.07
C PRO A 622 18.07 -1.88 -13.72
N HIS A 623 16.86 -1.53 -14.16
CA HIS A 623 16.26 -0.21 -14.02
C HIS A 623 15.41 -0.06 -12.74
N HIS A 624 15.55 -0.96 -11.78
CA HIS A 624 14.83 -0.90 -10.52
C HIS A 624 15.54 0.08 -9.55
N ALA A 625 15.07 1.33 -9.49
CA ALA A 625 15.69 2.40 -8.70
C ALA A 625 15.85 2.02 -7.21
N LEU A 626 14.76 1.61 -6.57
CA LEU A 626 14.80 1.25 -5.14
C LEU A 626 15.73 0.06 -4.84
N ALA A 627 15.81 -0.95 -5.71
CA ALA A 627 16.74 -2.07 -5.52
C ALA A 627 18.21 -1.63 -5.65
N ASN A 628 18.52 -0.67 -6.53
CA ASN A 628 19.83 -0.04 -6.59
C ASN A 628 20.15 0.70 -5.28
N GLN A 629 19.23 1.52 -4.77
CA GLN A 629 19.40 2.22 -3.49
C GLN A 629 19.62 1.25 -2.32
N ARG A 630 18.80 0.20 -2.21
CA ARG A 630 18.90 -0.80 -1.14
C ARG A 630 20.20 -1.58 -1.24
N LEU A 631 20.62 -1.97 -2.44
CA LEU A 631 21.89 -2.68 -2.63
C LEU A 631 23.09 -1.81 -2.24
N ALA A 632 23.06 -0.52 -2.59
CA ALA A 632 24.09 0.42 -2.14
C ALA A 632 24.15 0.51 -0.62
N SER A 633 23.00 0.61 0.06
CA SER A 633 22.97 0.62 1.53
C SER A 633 23.57 -0.64 2.16
N VAL A 634 23.36 -1.81 1.53
CA VAL A 634 23.96 -3.08 1.96
C VAL A 634 25.48 -3.07 1.71
N TYR A 635 25.95 -2.51 0.60
CA TYR A 635 27.39 -2.40 0.35
C TYR A 635 28.12 -1.48 1.33
N LEU A 636 27.49 -0.38 1.74
CA LEU A 636 28.05 0.49 2.79
C LEU A 636 28.12 -0.26 4.12
N ALA A 637 27.07 -0.98 4.51
CA ALA A 637 27.09 -1.77 5.74
C ALA A 637 28.12 -2.92 5.71
N LEU A 638 28.31 -3.55 4.54
CA LEU A 638 29.36 -4.55 4.34
C LEU A 638 30.77 -3.94 4.36
N PHE A 639 30.91 -2.71 3.86
CA PHE A 639 32.17 -1.96 3.92
C PHE A 639 32.55 -1.70 5.37
N ASP A 640 31.65 -1.12 6.17
CA ASP A 640 31.94 -0.81 7.59
C ASP A 640 32.32 -2.09 8.35
N TYR A 641 31.59 -3.19 8.13
CA TYR A 641 31.94 -4.50 8.72
C TYR A 641 33.33 -4.98 8.31
N ALA A 642 33.68 -4.91 7.02
CA ALA A 642 34.98 -5.34 6.53
C ALA A 642 36.12 -4.42 7.03
N GLN A 643 35.84 -3.14 7.20
CA GLN A 643 36.82 -2.13 7.58
C GLN A 643 37.14 -2.20 9.08
N GLU A 644 36.15 -2.49 9.94
CA GLU A 644 36.35 -2.77 11.37
C GLU A 644 37.35 -3.91 11.63
N HIS A 645 37.45 -4.86 10.70
CA HIS A 645 38.36 -6.02 10.78
C HIS A 645 39.65 -5.82 9.96
N SER A 646 39.86 -4.65 9.37
CA SER A 646 41.03 -4.32 8.56
C SER A 646 42.16 -3.71 9.41
N ALA A 647 43.35 -3.59 8.83
CA ALA A 647 44.47 -2.89 9.48
C ALA A 647 44.16 -1.42 9.83
N ASN A 648 43.23 -0.79 9.09
CA ASN A 648 42.79 0.59 9.27
C ASN A 648 41.30 0.62 9.64
N ALA A 649 40.97 0.37 10.92
CA ALA A 649 39.58 0.36 11.40
C ALA A 649 38.99 1.78 11.49
N ILE A 650 38.58 2.32 10.33
CA ILE A 650 38.02 3.67 10.17
C ILE A 650 36.75 3.57 9.32
N GLY A 651 35.61 4.04 9.82
CA GLY A 651 34.32 3.94 9.10
C GLY A 651 34.19 4.89 7.90
N VAL A 652 33.19 4.68 7.04
CA VAL A 652 33.02 5.47 5.80
C VAL A 652 32.93 6.99 6.05
N THR A 653 32.22 7.41 7.09
CA THR A 653 32.05 8.83 7.45
C THR A 653 33.38 9.48 7.85
N GLN A 654 34.21 8.78 8.62
CA GLN A 654 35.52 9.29 9.03
C GLN A 654 36.49 9.40 7.84
N ILE A 655 36.44 8.43 6.92
CA ILE A 655 37.22 8.47 5.68
C ILE A 655 36.79 9.65 4.81
N ARG A 656 35.47 9.87 4.66
CA ARG A 656 34.91 11.03 3.96
C ARG A 656 35.43 12.34 4.54
N ASP A 657 35.34 12.50 5.85
CA ASP A 657 35.72 13.75 6.53
C ASP A 657 37.22 14.00 6.41
N ALA A 658 38.05 12.96 6.56
CA ALA A 658 39.49 13.05 6.34
C ALA A 658 39.84 13.40 4.89
N ALA A 659 39.11 12.84 3.91
CA ALA A 659 39.32 13.14 2.50
C ALA A 659 39.02 14.62 2.17
N ILE A 660 37.91 15.13 2.69
CA ILE A 660 37.47 16.52 2.51
C ILE A 660 38.45 17.48 3.21
N ALA A 661 38.87 17.17 4.44
CA ALA A 661 39.80 17.98 5.21
C ALA A 661 41.20 18.04 4.55
N SER A 662 41.64 16.96 3.92
CA SER A 662 42.97 16.85 3.31
C SER A 662 43.18 17.72 2.08
N ARG A 663 42.11 18.20 1.41
CA ARG A 663 42.15 19.08 0.22
C ARG A 663 43.22 18.65 -0.80
N PHE A 664 43.15 17.40 -1.24
CA PHE A 664 44.16 16.84 -2.15
C PHE A 664 44.36 17.69 -3.41
N PRO A 665 45.61 17.85 -3.88
CA PRO A 665 45.92 18.71 -5.04
C PRO A 665 45.43 18.15 -6.38
N SER A 666 45.12 16.84 -6.43
CA SER A 666 44.55 16.20 -7.62
C SER A 666 43.76 14.96 -7.23
N ARG A 667 42.84 14.57 -8.10
CA ARG A 667 42.05 13.33 -7.96
C ARG A 667 42.95 12.09 -7.84
N SER A 668 44.02 12.03 -8.62
CA SER A 668 45.02 10.94 -8.53
C SER A 668 45.70 10.85 -7.16
N ALA A 669 45.91 11.98 -6.47
CA ALA A 669 46.51 12.00 -5.14
C ALA A 669 45.53 11.48 -4.08
N GLN A 670 44.26 11.90 -4.17
CA GLN A 670 43.18 11.38 -3.34
C GLN A 670 43.00 9.87 -3.57
N ASP A 671 43.01 9.41 -4.82
CA ASP A 671 42.84 7.99 -5.14
C ASP A 671 43.93 7.11 -4.52
N ARG A 672 45.18 7.59 -4.50
CA ARG A 672 46.29 6.89 -3.83
C ARG A 672 46.08 6.84 -2.32
N TRP A 673 45.64 7.94 -1.71
CA TRP A 673 45.33 7.96 -0.28
C TRP A 673 44.17 7.01 0.06
N LEU A 674 43.11 7.01 -0.75
CA LEU A 674 41.97 6.11 -0.58
C LEU A 674 42.37 4.65 -0.71
N ALA A 675 43.20 4.32 -1.70
CA ALA A 675 43.72 2.95 -1.86
C ALA A 675 44.51 2.50 -0.63
N ALA A 676 45.29 3.39 -0.03
CA ALA A 676 46.01 3.10 1.22
C ALA A 676 45.07 2.98 2.43
N ALA A 677 44.06 3.84 2.54
CA ALA A 677 43.12 3.85 3.65
C ALA A 677 42.17 2.65 3.66
N THR A 678 41.66 2.26 2.48
CA THR A 678 40.58 1.26 2.33
C THR A 678 41.04 -0.10 1.80
N GLY A 679 42.20 -0.17 1.14
CA GLY A 679 42.68 -1.41 0.52
C GLY A 679 41.67 -2.01 -0.46
N GLU A 680 41.45 -3.32 -0.39
CA GLU A 680 40.49 -4.03 -1.25
C GLU A 680 39.02 -3.67 -0.97
N ASN A 681 38.72 -3.17 0.24
CA ASN A 681 37.37 -2.80 0.64
C ASN A 681 36.84 -1.61 -0.17
N ARG A 682 37.72 -0.83 -0.82
CA ARG A 682 37.36 0.27 -1.75
C ARG A 682 36.29 -0.14 -2.76
N LYS A 683 36.36 -1.38 -3.26
CA LYS A 683 35.43 -1.91 -4.26
C LYS A 683 33.98 -1.82 -3.82
N LEU A 684 33.70 -1.97 -2.52
CA LEU A 684 32.34 -1.87 -1.97
C LEU A 684 31.82 -0.42 -2.04
N LEU A 685 32.68 0.56 -1.79
CA LEU A 685 32.34 1.98 -1.91
C LEU A 685 32.11 2.37 -3.38
N ASP A 686 32.96 1.92 -4.30
CA ASP A 686 32.79 2.18 -5.74
C ASP A 686 31.51 1.50 -6.30
N LEU A 687 31.12 0.35 -5.75
CA LEU A 687 29.85 -0.31 -6.07
C LEU A 687 28.66 0.49 -5.51
N ALA A 688 28.73 0.90 -4.24
CA ALA A 688 27.69 1.71 -3.61
C ALA A 688 27.45 3.01 -4.38
N TYR A 689 28.51 3.76 -4.70
CA TYR A 689 28.44 5.00 -5.48
C TYR A 689 27.71 4.80 -6.81
N ARG A 690 28.11 3.80 -7.61
CA ARG A 690 27.48 3.52 -8.92
C ARG A 690 26.00 3.19 -8.81
N HIS A 691 25.62 2.37 -7.83
CA HIS A 691 24.21 2.05 -7.60
C HIS A 691 23.40 3.26 -7.12
N LEU A 692 23.98 4.15 -6.32
CA LEU A 692 23.30 5.37 -5.87
C LEU A 692 23.04 6.34 -7.02
N VAL A 693 24.05 6.60 -7.86
CA VAL A 693 23.89 7.41 -9.07
C VAL A 693 22.84 6.79 -10.00
N SER A 694 22.90 5.48 -10.21
CA SER A 694 21.89 4.75 -10.99
C SER A 694 20.48 4.87 -10.39
N SER A 695 20.34 4.90 -9.07
CA SER A 695 19.03 5.02 -8.42
C SER A 695 18.41 6.38 -8.65
N ILE A 696 19.14 7.46 -8.33
CA ILE A 696 18.61 8.83 -8.40
C ILE A 696 18.40 9.32 -9.83
N THR A 697 19.19 8.82 -10.79
CA THR A 697 18.99 9.09 -12.23
C THR A 697 17.76 8.40 -12.80
N MET A 698 17.29 7.31 -12.19
CA MET A 698 16.05 6.64 -12.58
C MET A 698 14.82 7.19 -11.85
N ASN A 699 14.99 7.64 -10.61
CA ASN A 699 13.96 8.27 -9.79
C ASN A 699 14.57 9.44 -8.98
N PRO A 700 14.40 10.69 -9.42
CA PRO A 700 14.96 11.85 -8.74
C PRO A 700 14.26 12.15 -7.40
N LEU A 701 13.15 11.47 -7.07
CA LEU A 701 12.45 11.60 -5.78
C LEU A 701 13.01 10.65 -4.70
N GLU A 702 14.05 9.86 -4.99
CA GLU A 702 14.69 9.02 -3.98
C GLU A 702 15.56 9.85 -3.00
N GLY A 703 14.93 10.35 -1.92
CA GLY A 703 15.59 11.12 -0.87
C GLY A 703 16.72 10.38 -0.13
N ARG A 704 16.54 9.10 0.21
CA ARG A 704 17.59 8.31 0.88
C ARG A 704 18.76 8.04 -0.06
N GLY A 705 18.49 7.98 -1.37
CA GLY A 705 19.52 7.93 -2.41
C GLY A 705 20.53 9.09 -2.29
N TYR A 706 20.07 10.33 -2.14
CA TYR A 706 20.97 11.49 -2.02
C TYR A 706 21.75 11.52 -0.70
N LEU A 707 21.14 11.10 0.41
CA LEU A 707 21.84 11.04 1.70
C LEU A 707 22.99 10.04 1.68
N LEU A 708 22.73 8.84 1.18
CA LEU A 708 23.77 7.83 1.02
C LEU A 708 24.81 8.29 0.00
N LEU A 709 24.41 9.00 -1.06
CA LEU A 709 25.35 9.56 -2.03
C LEU A 709 26.25 10.61 -1.37
N ALA A 710 25.73 11.48 -0.50
CA ALA A 710 26.55 12.45 0.24
C ALA A 710 27.60 11.79 1.14
N GLN A 711 27.39 10.54 1.59
CA GLN A 711 28.39 9.78 2.34
C GLN A 711 29.55 9.29 1.47
N VAL A 712 29.33 9.05 0.17
CA VAL A 712 30.34 8.49 -0.76
C VAL A 712 30.74 9.41 -1.91
N ALA A 713 30.13 10.59 -2.05
CA ALA A 713 30.40 11.51 -3.15
C ALA A 713 31.84 12.05 -3.14
N PHE A 714 32.51 12.01 -1.98
CA PHE A 714 33.93 12.37 -1.85
C PHE A 714 34.83 11.53 -2.78
N LEU A 715 34.42 10.32 -3.17
CA LEU A 715 35.14 9.48 -4.15
C LEU A 715 35.30 10.16 -5.52
N GLU A 716 34.39 11.07 -5.86
CA GLU A 716 34.43 11.87 -7.08
C GLU A 716 35.02 13.27 -6.87
N GLY A 717 35.59 13.54 -5.69
CA GLY A 717 36.12 14.85 -5.32
C GLY A 717 35.05 15.87 -4.89
N VAL A 718 33.83 15.40 -4.58
CA VAL A 718 32.79 16.28 -4.04
C VAL A 718 33.15 16.71 -2.61
N GLY A 719 33.29 18.02 -2.41
CA GLY A 719 33.59 18.63 -1.11
C GLY A 719 32.34 18.94 -0.28
N THR A 720 32.55 19.64 0.84
CA THR A 720 31.49 19.99 1.82
C THR A 720 30.27 20.67 1.20
N SER A 721 30.48 21.66 0.32
CA SER A 721 29.38 22.38 -0.34
C SER A 721 28.51 21.45 -1.20
N GLY A 722 29.12 20.48 -1.86
CA GLY A 722 28.38 19.50 -2.65
C GLY A 722 27.56 18.54 -1.78
N ASN A 723 28.14 18.07 -0.67
CA ASN A 723 27.40 17.25 0.29
C ASN A 723 26.19 17.99 0.87
N THR A 724 26.34 19.27 1.23
CA THR A 724 25.22 20.09 1.71
C THR A 724 24.10 20.20 0.68
N ARG A 725 24.44 20.36 -0.60
CA ARG A 725 23.45 20.41 -1.69
C ARG A 725 22.72 19.08 -1.89
N LEU A 726 23.42 17.94 -1.85
CA LEU A 726 22.79 16.61 -1.91
C LEU A 726 21.84 16.37 -0.73
N MET A 727 22.24 16.78 0.47
CA MET A 727 21.39 16.67 1.66
C MET A 727 20.16 17.59 1.59
N HIS A 728 20.32 18.80 1.06
CA HIS A 728 19.19 19.71 0.81
C HIS A 728 18.24 19.13 -0.24
N GLN A 729 18.77 18.51 -1.30
CA GLN A 729 17.97 17.83 -2.31
C GLN A 729 17.18 16.65 -1.71
N ALA A 730 17.77 15.87 -0.78
CA ALA A 730 17.07 14.84 -0.01
C ALA A 730 15.92 15.42 0.81
N GLU A 731 16.14 16.53 1.50
CA GLU A 731 15.12 17.21 2.31
C GLU A 731 13.92 17.64 1.48
N LEU A 732 14.16 18.21 0.29
CA LEU A 732 13.09 18.68 -0.59
C LEU A 732 12.17 17.55 -1.09
N VAL A 733 12.75 16.38 -1.40
CA VAL A 733 11.97 15.24 -1.93
C VAL A 733 11.39 14.34 -0.83
N ARG A 734 11.89 14.46 0.40
CA ARG A 734 11.47 13.68 1.58
C ARG A 734 11.47 14.53 2.87
N PRO A 735 10.68 15.62 2.93
CA PRO A 735 10.71 16.56 4.06
C PRO A 735 10.17 15.98 5.39
N TYR A 736 9.37 14.91 5.28
CA TYR A 736 8.73 14.22 6.40
C TYR A 736 9.24 12.78 6.61
N ASP A 737 10.39 12.44 6.04
CA ASP A 737 11.03 11.16 6.31
C ASP A 737 11.93 11.28 7.55
N GLY A 738 11.66 10.46 8.57
CA GLY A 738 12.39 10.50 9.83
C GLY A 738 13.87 10.16 9.66
N GLY A 739 14.22 9.30 8.69
CA GLY A 739 15.63 9.00 8.39
C GLY A 739 16.34 10.16 7.74
N VAL A 740 15.66 10.89 6.85
CA VAL A 740 16.21 12.11 6.26
C VAL A 740 16.45 13.18 7.31
N ALA A 741 15.48 13.40 8.19
CA ALA A 741 15.63 14.32 9.31
C ALA A 741 16.76 13.89 10.26
N PHE A 742 16.87 12.60 10.58
CA PHE A 742 17.92 12.09 11.47
C PHE A 742 19.32 12.36 10.92
N GLU A 743 19.57 12.03 9.64
CA GLU A 743 20.87 12.19 9.00
C GLU A 743 21.25 13.67 8.86
N ILE A 744 20.30 14.55 8.47
CA ILE A 744 20.53 15.99 8.42
C ILE A 744 20.85 16.56 9.79
N GLY A 745 20.12 16.14 10.83
CA GLY A 745 20.38 16.55 12.20
C GLY A 745 21.76 16.12 12.69
N ARG A 746 22.19 14.90 12.37
CA ARG A 746 23.51 14.37 12.76
C ARG A 746 24.63 15.21 12.15
N GLU A 747 24.57 15.49 10.85
CA GLU A 747 25.58 16.30 10.18
C GLU A 747 25.59 17.75 10.68
N ALA A 748 24.43 18.33 11.01
CA ALA A 748 24.36 19.66 11.62
C ALA A 748 25.08 19.70 12.98
N ILE A 749 24.88 18.68 13.82
CA ILE A 749 25.59 18.56 15.12
C ILE A 749 27.10 18.40 14.90
N LEU A 750 27.51 17.57 13.94
CA LEU A 750 28.93 17.39 13.58
C LEU A 750 29.57 18.69 13.10
N ALA A 751 28.82 19.53 12.40
CA ALA A 751 29.24 20.86 11.97
C ALA A 751 29.20 21.93 13.09
N GLY A 752 28.91 21.55 14.33
CA GLY A 752 28.80 22.46 15.48
C GLY A 752 27.48 23.24 15.56
N GLN A 753 26.50 22.93 14.72
CA GLN A 753 25.17 23.58 14.68
C GLN A 753 24.16 22.81 15.53
N MET A 754 24.38 22.78 16.84
CA MET A 754 23.57 21.98 17.78
C MET A 754 22.07 22.30 17.71
N GLU A 755 21.69 23.57 17.68
CA GLU A 755 20.28 24.00 17.62
C GLU A 755 19.57 23.46 16.37
N LYS A 756 20.20 23.61 15.20
CA LYS A 756 19.70 23.06 13.94
C LYS A 756 19.57 21.54 14.04
N GLY A 757 20.59 20.88 14.58
CA GLY A 757 20.60 19.45 14.83
C GLY A 757 19.40 18.95 15.64
N LEU A 758 19.13 19.61 16.76
CA LEU A 758 18.04 19.28 17.68
C LEU A 758 16.66 19.44 17.01
N ILE A 759 16.46 20.46 16.17
CA ILE A 759 15.19 20.65 15.44
C ILE A 759 14.91 19.46 14.52
N TYR A 760 15.92 19.02 13.75
CA TYR A 760 15.77 17.87 12.86
C TYR A 760 15.61 16.57 13.62
N TRP A 761 16.35 16.38 14.72
CA TRP A 761 16.19 15.19 15.55
C TRP A 761 14.85 15.15 16.29
N LYS A 762 14.28 16.29 16.70
CA LYS A 762 12.89 16.34 17.20
C LYS A 762 11.91 15.84 16.14
N ARG A 763 12.06 16.29 14.89
CA ARG A 763 11.24 15.81 13.77
C ARG A 763 11.41 14.31 13.53
N ALA A 764 12.66 13.82 13.48
CA ALA A 764 12.96 12.40 13.30
C ALA A 764 12.35 11.54 14.43
N TYR A 765 12.46 12.02 15.66
CA TYR A 765 11.91 11.37 16.85
C TYR A 765 10.39 11.22 16.76
N GLN A 766 9.69 12.22 16.25
CA GLN A 766 8.24 12.19 16.10
C GLN A 766 7.75 11.38 14.88
N GLN A 767 8.63 11.05 13.93
CA GLN A 767 8.25 10.48 12.63
C GLN A 767 8.44 8.98 12.48
N THR A 768 9.49 8.41 13.07
CA THR A 768 9.86 7.00 12.83
C THR A 768 10.47 6.37 14.06
N ASP A 769 10.05 5.14 14.38
CA ASP A 769 10.48 4.44 15.59
C ASP A 769 11.97 4.07 15.55
N ASP A 770 12.49 3.70 14.37
CA ASP A 770 13.88 3.24 14.15
C ASP A 770 14.93 4.22 14.71
N TYR A 771 14.67 5.53 14.63
CA TYR A 771 15.63 6.55 15.07
C TYR A 771 15.38 7.05 16.50
N ARG A 772 14.19 6.79 17.08
CA ARG A 772 13.89 7.20 18.46
C ARG A 772 14.84 6.57 19.45
N GLU A 773 15.15 5.29 19.28
CA GLU A 773 16.10 4.59 20.14
C GLU A 773 17.49 5.24 20.07
N SER A 774 17.98 5.50 18.85
CA SER A 774 19.29 6.12 18.63
C SER A 774 19.38 7.53 19.25
N ILE A 775 18.34 8.36 19.07
CA ILE A 775 18.27 9.72 19.65
C ILE A 775 18.16 9.65 21.18
N THR A 776 17.33 8.74 21.70
CA THR A 776 17.16 8.55 23.14
C THR A 776 18.46 8.10 23.78
N ALA A 777 19.13 7.10 23.22
CA ALA A 777 20.40 6.59 23.71
C ALA A 777 21.49 7.68 23.70
N PHE A 778 21.53 8.50 22.65
CA PHE A 778 22.47 9.61 22.54
C PHE A 778 22.32 10.61 23.69
N PHE A 779 21.08 11.03 24.01
CA PHE A 779 20.85 12.03 25.05
C PHE A 779 20.71 11.46 26.46
N ALA A 780 20.30 10.20 26.65
CA ALA A 780 20.05 9.65 27.98
C ALA A 780 21.28 9.64 28.88
N ALA A 781 22.49 9.60 28.29
CA ALA A 781 23.73 9.70 29.05
C ALA A 781 23.97 11.10 29.64
N SER A 782 23.49 12.17 29.00
CA SER A 782 23.89 13.55 29.32
C SER A 782 22.74 14.54 29.58
N MET A 783 21.52 14.24 29.14
CA MET A 783 20.34 15.08 29.28
C MET A 783 19.50 14.64 30.48
N GLU A 784 18.86 15.59 31.16
CA GLU A 784 17.88 15.28 32.22
C GLU A 784 16.54 14.84 31.61
N ALA A 785 15.85 13.91 32.28
CA ALA A 785 14.57 13.38 31.82
C ALA A 785 13.51 14.46 31.63
N ALA A 786 13.44 15.44 32.55
CA ALA A 786 12.48 16.54 32.46
C ALA A 786 12.69 17.38 31.18
N LEU A 787 13.95 17.72 30.87
CA LEU A 787 14.29 18.48 29.67
C LEU A 787 14.03 17.67 28.40
N PHE A 788 14.36 16.37 28.42
CA PHE A 788 14.07 15.49 27.27
C PHE A 788 12.57 15.40 27.00
N ILE A 789 11.76 15.24 28.06
CA ILE A 789 10.30 15.15 27.95
C ILE A 789 9.72 16.45 27.38
N ASP A 790 10.16 17.59 27.89
CA ASP A 790 9.69 18.91 27.45
C ASP A 790 10.05 19.18 25.98
N TYR A 791 11.28 18.83 25.57
CA TYR A 791 11.73 19.10 24.21
C TYR A 791 11.20 18.11 23.17
N PHE A 792 11.35 16.80 23.41
CA PHE A 792 11.02 15.76 22.41
C PHE A 792 9.56 15.33 22.45
N GLU A 793 8.84 15.64 23.53
CA GLU A 793 7.42 15.30 23.72
C GLU A 793 7.13 13.82 23.43
N PRO A 794 7.79 12.87 24.13
CA PRO A 794 7.71 11.47 23.79
C PRO A 794 6.29 10.92 23.94
N ASP A 795 5.85 10.17 22.94
CA ASP A 795 4.62 9.39 22.97
C ASP A 795 4.74 8.18 23.92
N GLU A 796 3.74 7.30 23.98
CA GLU A 796 3.75 6.16 24.91
C GLU A 796 4.99 5.28 24.73
N MET A 797 5.27 4.90 23.48
CA MET A 797 6.41 4.05 23.16
C MET A 797 7.73 4.78 23.48
N GLY A 798 7.84 6.06 23.11
CA GLY A 798 9.00 6.91 23.43
C GLY A 798 9.22 7.04 24.93
N THR A 799 8.16 7.13 25.72
CA THR A 799 8.25 7.22 27.19
C THR A 799 8.71 5.90 27.80
N GLN A 800 8.19 4.77 27.31
CA GLN A 800 8.64 3.46 27.74
C GLN A 800 10.11 3.21 27.38
N MET A 801 10.52 3.63 26.17
CA MET A 801 11.92 3.59 25.73
C MET A 801 12.79 4.45 26.63
N LEU A 802 12.41 5.70 26.86
CA LEU A 802 13.14 6.64 27.72
C LEU A 802 13.33 6.09 29.13
N PHE A 803 12.27 5.53 29.74
CA PHE A 803 12.35 4.86 31.04
C PHE A 803 13.36 3.71 31.02
N THR A 804 13.32 2.87 29.99
CA THR A 804 14.20 1.70 29.85
C THR A 804 15.66 2.11 29.68
N VAL A 805 15.93 3.07 28.80
CA VAL A 805 17.28 3.54 28.48
C VAL A 805 17.93 4.24 29.68
N TYR A 806 17.20 5.08 30.44
CA TYR A 806 17.77 5.68 31.65
C TYR A 806 18.15 4.63 32.70
N ARG A 807 17.35 3.59 32.86
CA ARG A 807 17.67 2.48 33.78
C ARG A 807 18.87 1.67 33.33
N GLN A 808 18.96 1.35 32.04
CA GLN A 808 20.11 0.64 31.48
C GLN A 808 21.42 1.42 31.63
N ASN A 809 21.35 2.76 31.60
CA ASN A 809 22.49 3.65 31.85
C ASN A 809 22.76 3.90 33.35
N GLY A 810 22.07 3.20 34.27
CA GLY A 810 22.27 3.35 35.71
C GLY A 810 21.73 4.65 36.32
N ARG A 811 20.99 5.46 35.56
CA ARG A 811 20.39 6.74 36.00
C ARG A 811 18.97 6.51 36.54
N GLU A 812 18.88 5.78 37.65
CA GLU A 812 17.61 5.43 38.32
C GLU A 812 16.87 6.69 38.85
N ASP A 813 17.59 7.77 39.16
CA ASP A 813 17.03 9.08 39.52
C ASP A 813 16.19 9.68 38.38
N GLN A 814 16.69 9.60 37.14
CA GLN A 814 15.99 10.08 35.95
C GLN A 814 14.83 9.16 35.56
N ALA A 815 15.02 7.84 35.67
CA ALA A 815 13.95 6.88 35.41
C ALA A 815 12.74 7.08 36.35
N ARG A 816 12.97 7.49 37.60
CA ARG A 816 11.91 7.85 38.56
C ARG A 816 11.13 9.10 38.17
N ILE A 817 11.70 10.02 37.37
CA ILE A 817 10.99 11.18 36.82
C ILE A 817 10.05 10.74 35.69
N VAL A 818 10.50 9.80 34.83
CA VAL A 818 9.70 9.27 33.71
C VAL A 818 8.58 8.33 34.19
N GLY A 819 8.84 7.58 35.27
CA GLY A 819 7.96 6.54 35.79
C GLY A 819 6.51 6.96 36.04
N PRO A 820 6.24 8.08 36.75
CA PRO A 820 4.88 8.59 36.96
C PRO A 820 4.14 8.91 35.66
N MET A 821 4.82 9.49 34.67
CA MET A 821 4.20 9.81 33.38
C MET A 821 3.82 8.53 32.61
N LEU A 822 4.70 7.53 32.63
CA LEU A 822 4.41 6.22 32.05
C LEU A 822 3.24 5.55 32.76
N LEU A 823 3.22 5.58 34.10
CA LEU A 823 2.16 5.03 34.92
C LEU A 823 0.80 5.68 34.62
N ASP A 824 0.74 7.01 34.59
CA ASP A 824 -0.50 7.76 34.31
C ASP A 824 -1.09 7.40 32.94
N ARG A 825 -0.23 7.29 31.92
CA ARG A 825 -0.62 6.85 30.57
C ARG A 825 -1.18 5.43 30.57
N GLN A 826 -0.49 4.49 31.24
CA GLN A 826 -0.97 3.11 31.35
C GLN A 826 -2.31 3.02 32.10
N LEU A 827 -2.51 3.78 33.17
CA LEU A 827 -3.76 3.81 33.91
C LEU A 827 -4.91 4.40 33.09
N THR A 828 -4.65 5.49 32.36
CA THR A 828 -5.62 6.11 31.46
C THR A 828 -6.07 5.13 30.39
N GLN A 829 -5.13 4.41 29.76
CA GLN A 829 -5.44 3.39 28.75
C GLN A 829 -6.12 2.16 29.35
N ALA A 830 -5.72 1.73 30.53
CA ALA A 830 -6.34 0.59 31.21
C ALA A 830 -7.81 0.85 31.55
N LYS A 831 -8.15 2.09 31.94
CA LYS A 831 -9.53 2.53 32.20
C LYS A 831 -10.35 2.73 30.93
N ALA A 832 -9.71 3.14 29.83
CA ALA A 832 -10.39 3.38 28.55
C ALA A 832 -10.62 2.11 27.72
N ALA A 833 -9.74 1.12 27.85
CA ALA A 833 -9.82 -0.14 27.10
C ALA A 833 -10.79 -1.15 27.73
N VAL A 834 -11.12 -2.23 26.99
CA VAL A 834 -11.95 -3.34 27.48
C VAL A 834 -11.31 -4.68 27.14
N GLY A 835 -11.54 -5.70 27.98
CA GLY A 835 -11.11 -7.07 27.74
C GLY A 835 -9.59 -7.24 27.82
N ARG A 836 -9.03 -8.03 26.90
CA ARG A 836 -7.59 -8.34 26.82
C ARG A 836 -6.67 -7.12 26.82
N ASN A 837 -7.06 -6.01 26.18
CA ASN A 837 -6.21 -4.81 26.09
C ASN A 837 -6.17 -4.06 27.43
N ALA A 838 -7.33 -3.89 28.09
CA ALA A 838 -7.38 -3.34 29.43
C ALA A 838 -6.51 -4.14 30.40
N ALA A 839 -6.60 -5.47 30.35
CA ALA A 839 -5.75 -6.34 31.15
C ALA A 839 -4.24 -6.12 30.90
N ARG A 840 -3.80 -5.88 29.66
CA ARG A 840 -2.38 -5.56 29.38
C ARG A 840 -1.91 -4.26 30.03
N HIS A 841 -2.71 -3.21 29.92
CA HIS A 841 -2.36 -1.91 30.50
C HIS A 841 -2.38 -1.95 32.04
N TRP A 842 -3.33 -2.68 32.64
CA TRP A 842 -3.31 -2.95 34.09
C TRP A 842 -2.07 -3.76 34.52
N GLU A 843 -1.66 -4.77 33.75
CA GLU A 843 -0.43 -5.53 33.99
C GLU A 843 0.84 -4.65 33.95
N LYS A 844 0.90 -3.71 32.98
CA LYS A 844 1.97 -2.72 32.85
C LYS A 844 1.95 -1.71 34.02
N ALA A 845 0.78 -1.17 34.37
CA ALA A 845 0.61 -0.23 35.49
C ALA A 845 1.00 -0.88 36.84
N ARG A 846 0.64 -2.15 37.06
CA ARG A 846 1.10 -2.94 38.22
C ARG A 846 2.62 -2.96 38.32
N ALA A 847 3.31 -3.26 37.21
CA ALA A 847 4.77 -3.29 37.20
C ALA A 847 5.38 -1.93 37.58
N MET A 848 4.77 -0.83 37.12
CA MET A 848 5.20 0.53 37.45
C MET A 848 4.95 0.90 38.92
N TYR A 849 3.78 0.58 39.48
CA TYR A 849 3.51 0.80 40.91
C TYR A 849 4.48 0.02 41.80
N ARG A 850 4.81 -1.23 41.46
CA ARG A 850 5.84 -1.99 42.17
C ARG A 850 7.21 -1.32 42.10
N TYR A 851 7.58 -0.83 40.92
CA TYR A 851 8.85 -0.12 40.75
C TYR A 851 8.91 1.17 41.59
N LEU A 852 7.79 1.89 41.68
CA LEU A 852 7.67 3.10 42.52
C LEU A 852 7.50 2.79 44.02
N GLY A 853 7.38 1.51 44.41
CA GLY A 853 7.27 1.07 45.80
C GLY A 853 5.83 1.02 46.37
N ASP A 854 4.81 1.21 45.55
CA ASP A 854 3.39 1.19 45.96
C ASP A 854 2.78 -0.21 45.75
N ASN A 855 3.02 -1.11 46.71
CA ASN A 855 2.59 -2.50 46.61
C ASN A 855 1.06 -2.67 46.68
N GLU A 856 0.35 -1.77 47.35
CA GLU A 856 -1.10 -1.83 47.49
C GLU A 856 -1.79 -1.51 46.16
N ARG A 857 -1.40 -0.43 45.50
CA ARG A 857 -1.94 -0.08 44.18
C ARG A 857 -1.50 -1.06 43.09
N ALA A 858 -0.32 -1.66 43.22
CA ALA A 858 0.09 -2.76 42.36
C ALA A 858 -0.88 -3.95 42.46
N LEU A 859 -1.24 -4.35 43.68
CA LEU A 859 -2.21 -5.42 43.91
C LEU A 859 -3.59 -5.06 43.30
N GLN A 860 -4.07 -3.83 43.50
CA GLN A 860 -5.32 -3.35 42.90
C GLN A 860 -5.28 -3.43 41.36
N CYS A 861 -4.19 -3.02 40.72
CA CYS A 861 -4.03 -3.14 39.27
C CYS A 861 -4.07 -4.61 38.81
N ALA A 862 -3.46 -5.52 39.56
CA ALA A 862 -3.50 -6.94 39.24
C ALA A 862 -4.92 -7.52 39.35
N GLN A 863 -5.71 -7.07 40.32
CA GLN A 863 -7.14 -7.41 40.44
C GLN A 863 -7.93 -6.89 39.24
N SER A 864 -7.78 -5.61 38.90
CA SER A 864 -8.44 -5.00 37.73
C SER A 864 -8.05 -5.66 36.40
N ALA A 865 -6.82 -6.18 36.28
CA ALA A 865 -6.41 -6.97 35.11
C ALA A 865 -7.20 -8.28 34.97
N VAL A 866 -7.45 -8.98 36.08
CA VAL A 866 -8.24 -10.22 36.10
C VAL A 866 -9.72 -9.94 35.91
N GLU A 867 -10.26 -8.87 36.49
CA GLU A 867 -11.64 -8.42 36.26
C GLU A 867 -11.89 -8.10 34.79
N SER A 868 -10.91 -7.44 34.14
CA SER A 868 -10.98 -7.09 32.73
C SER A 868 -10.98 -8.31 31.80
N GLU A 869 -10.20 -9.35 32.12
CA GLU A 869 -10.13 -10.59 31.32
C GLU A 869 -9.91 -11.83 32.22
N PRO A 870 -10.99 -12.41 32.78
CA PRO A 870 -10.88 -13.47 33.78
C PRO A 870 -10.25 -14.79 33.29
N GLN A 871 -10.18 -15.01 31.98
CA GLN A 871 -9.61 -16.23 31.39
C GLN A 871 -8.13 -16.10 31.03
N ARG A 872 -7.53 -14.92 31.21
CA ARG A 872 -6.13 -14.68 30.86
C ARG A 872 -5.19 -15.25 31.93
N TYR A 873 -4.40 -16.24 31.52
CA TYR A 873 -3.42 -16.89 32.39
C TYR A 873 -2.44 -15.90 33.04
N GLN A 874 -1.86 -15.01 32.25
CA GLN A 874 -0.85 -14.06 32.73
C GLN A 874 -1.38 -13.14 33.84
N ALA A 875 -2.61 -12.64 33.71
CA ALA A 875 -3.21 -11.73 34.68
C ALA A 875 -3.42 -12.42 36.04
N ARG A 876 -3.96 -13.65 36.04
CA ARG A 876 -4.15 -14.44 37.27
C ARG A 876 -2.85 -14.88 37.91
N PHE A 877 -1.86 -15.27 37.10
CA PHE A 877 -0.53 -15.59 37.59
C PHE A 877 0.13 -14.39 38.29
N LEU A 878 0.04 -13.20 37.67
CA LEU A 878 0.56 -11.97 38.26
C LEU A 878 -0.21 -11.56 39.52
N LEU A 879 -1.53 -11.73 39.56
CA LEU A 879 -2.34 -11.49 40.76
C LEU A 879 -1.95 -12.42 41.90
N ALA A 880 -1.74 -13.70 41.62
CA ALA A 880 -1.27 -14.66 42.62
C ALA A 880 0.07 -14.25 43.21
N HIS A 881 0.99 -13.77 42.36
CA HIS A 881 2.27 -13.24 42.79
C HIS A 881 2.12 -11.99 43.68
N GLU A 882 1.23 -11.05 43.35
CA GLU A 882 0.96 -9.89 44.21
C GLU A 882 0.38 -10.31 45.57
N TYR A 883 -0.52 -11.28 45.61
CA TYR A 883 -1.03 -11.81 46.88
C TYR A 883 0.07 -12.45 47.74
N MET A 884 1.02 -13.17 47.13
CA MET A 884 2.18 -13.71 47.86
C MET A 884 3.07 -12.61 48.42
N VAL A 885 3.34 -11.55 47.65
CA VAL A 885 4.18 -10.42 48.09
C VAL A 885 3.51 -9.63 49.21
N SER A 886 2.18 -9.51 49.19
CA SER A 886 1.38 -8.85 50.25
C SER A 886 1.01 -9.77 51.41
N ASN A 887 1.64 -10.96 51.54
CA ASN A 887 1.36 -11.98 52.58
C ASN A 887 -0.09 -12.50 52.64
N ARG A 888 -0.87 -12.35 51.56
CA ARG A 888 -2.24 -12.86 51.42
C ARG A 888 -2.22 -14.27 50.83
N TRP A 889 -1.66 -15.20 51.60
CA TRP A 889 -1.35 -16.55 51.12
C TRP A 889 -2.60 -17.37 50.73
N SER A 890 -3.73 -17.19 51.42
CA SER A 890 -4.99 -17.86 51.11
C SER A 890 -5.53 -17.49 49.73
N ASP A 891 -5.52 -16.20 49.39
CA ASP A 891 -5.95 -15.69 48.08
C ASP A 891 -5.00 -16.13 46.96
N ALA A 892 -3.68 -16.15 47.23
CA ALA A 892 -2.68 -16.65 46.30
C ALA A 892 -2.90 -18.12 45.92
N VAL A 893 -3.34 -18.96 46.88
CA VAL A 893 -3.61 -20.38 46.65
C VAL A 893 -4.75 -20.56 45.64
N ALA A 894 -5.82 -19.77 45.70
CA ALA A 894 -6.94 -19.87 44.78
C ALA A 894 -6.52 -19.58 43.32
N GLU A 895 -5.75 -18.52 43.11
CA GLU A 895 -5.28 -18.14 41.77
C GLU A 895 -4.20 -19.09 41.23
N LEU A 896 -3.28 -19.59 42.09
CA LEU A 896 -2.28 -20.59 41.70
C LEU A 896 -2.91 -21.94 41.35
N GLN A 897 -3.94 -22.40 42.09
CA GLN A 897 -4.68 -23.61 41.75
C GLN A 897 -5.32 -23.52 40.37
N TRP A 898 -5.92 -22.37 40.06
CA TRP A 898 -6.48 -22.11 38.74
C TRP A 898 -5.41 -22.15 37.64
N CYS A 899 -4.22 -21.61 37.89
CA CYS A 899 -3.10 -21.60 36.95
C CYS A 899 -2.56 -23.03 36.71
N VAL A 900 -2.37 -23.83 37.78
CA VAL A 900 -1.93 -25.23 37.71
C VAL A 900 -2.92 -26.08 36.89
N GLY A 901 -4.22 -25.85 37.03
CA GLY A 901 -5.25 -26.55 36.25
C GLY A 901 -5.13 -26.36 34.73
N ARG A 902 -4.47 -25.29 34.25
CA ARG A 902 -4.24 -25.01 32.82
C ARG A 902 -2.83 -25.35 32.35
N ARG A 903 -1.86 -25.43 33.26
CA ARG A 903 -0.48 -25.87 33.00
C ARG A 903 -0.07 -26.96 34.00
N PRO A 904 -0.64 -28.18 33.89
CA PRO A 904 -0.41 -29.25 34.86
C PRO A 904 1.02 -29.85 34.82
N HIS A 905 1.81 -29.52 33.79
CA HIS A 905 3.20 -29.99 33.61
C HIS A 905 4.25 -28.98 34.12
N ASP A 906 3.84 -27.82 34.65
CA ASP A 906 4.76 -26.81 35.17
C ASP A 906 5.09 -27.10 36.65
N GLU A 907 6.24 -27.73 36.88
CA GLU A 907 6.69 -28.14 38.23
C GLU A 907 7.00 -26.94 39.13
N GLU A 908 7.51 -25.84 38.59
CA GLU A 908 7.80 -24.62 39.35
C GLU A 908 6.52 -24.01 39.92
N LEU A 909 5.44 -24.03 39.13
CA LEU A 909 4.14 -23.55 39.55
C LEU A 909 3.51 -24.41 40.65
N LYS A 910 3.69 -25.74 40.60
CA LYS A 910 3.26 -26.65 41.67
C LYS A 910 4.02 -26.38 42.96
N THR A 911 5.34 -26.18 42.89
CA THR A 911 6.14 -25.81 44.06
C THR A 911 5.69 -24.47 44.67
N LYS A 912 5.37 -23.47 43.84
CA LYS A 912 4.81 -22.18 44.31
C LYS A 912 3.47 -22.38 45.01
N LEU A 913 2.59 -23.22 44.47
CA LEU A 913 1.29 -23.55 45.08
C LEU A 913 1.45 -24.26 46.42
N GLU A 914 2.35 -25.24 46.52
CA GLU A 914 2.62 -25.96 47.78
C GLU A 914 3.19 -25.01 48.84
N ARG A 915 4.15 -24.15 48.46
CA ARG A 915 4.70 -23.11 49.35
C ARG A 915 3.63 -22.13 49.83
N ALA A 916 2.73 -21.70 48.94
CA ALA A 916 1.62 -20.82 49.30
C ALA A 916 0.64 -21.51 50.26
N ARG A 917 0.34 -22.80 50.06
CA ARG A 917 -0.50 -23.61 50.97
C ARG A 917 0.12 -23.74 52.35
N GLN A 918 1.41 -24.07 52.43
CA GLN A 918 2.14 -24.18 53.69
C GLN A 918 2.15 -22.85 54.46
N ARG A 919 2.36 -21.73 53.77
CA ARG A 919 2.35 -20.39 54.40
C ARG A 919 0.96 -19.92 54.80
N ALA A 920 -0.07 -20.26 54.01
CA ALA A 920 -1.47 -20.00 54.39
C ALA A 920 -1.84 -20.74 55.68
N LEU A 921 -1.45 -22.01 55.79
CA LEU A 921 -1.65 -22.83 56.99
C LEU A 921 -0.89 -22.29 58.22
N MET A 922 0.26 -21.65 58.04
CA MET A 922 1.02 -21.02 59.15
C MET A 922 0.44 -19.65 59.55
N GLY A 923 -0.09 -18.85 58.62
CA GLY A 923 -0.71 -17.55 58.92
C GLY A 923 -2.02 -17.66 59.71
N ASP A 924 -2.79 -18.72 59.48
CA ASP A 924 -3.99 -19.03 60.28
C ASP A 924 -3.65 -19.47 61.72
N VAL A 925 -2.41 -19.89 62.00
CA VAL A 925 -1.94 -20.25 63.36
C VAL A 925 -1.59 -19.00 64.19
N GLU A 926 -1.02 -17.94 63.59
CA GLU A 926 -0.72 -16.68 64.29
C GLU A 926 -2.00 -15.88 64.65
N VAL A 927 -3.02 -15.90 63.78
CA VAL A 927 -4.32 -15.24 64.05
C VAL A 927 -5.16 -16.00 65.09
N ALA A 928 -4.99 -17.33 65.18
CA ALA A 928 -5.64 -18.17 66.18
C ALA A 928 -4.98 -18.10 67.58
N GLU A 929 -3.72 -17.65 67.69
CA GLU A 929 -3.05 -17.45 68.98
C GLU A 929 -3.40 -16.10 69.64
N GLN A 930 -3.69 -15.06 68.86
CA GLN A 930 -4.10 -13.74 69.40
C GLN A 930 -5.57 -13.68 69.87
N SER A 931 -6.36 -14.73 69.65
CA SER A 931 -7.82 -14.77 69.94
C SER A 931 -8.23 -15.68 71.11
N LYS A 932 -7.32 -16.06 72.02
CA LYS A 932 -7.67 -16.80 73.27
C LYS A 932 -7.79 -15.88 74.50
N PRO A 933 -8.90 -15.95 75.26
CA PRO A 933 -9.13 -15.09 76.43
C PRO A 933 -8.57 -15.68 77.73
N LYS A 934 -8.08 -14.84 78.65
CA LYS A 934 -7.84 -15.15 80.08
C LYS A 934 -7.83 -13.85 80.95
N PRO A 935 -8.04 -13.91 82.29
CA PRO A 935 -9.19 -13.32 82.96
C PRO A 935 -8.91 -12.08 83.84
N ALA A 936 -9.98 -11.51 84.39
CA ALA A 936 -10.12 -10.18 85.01
C ALA A 936 -9.42 -9.94 86.37
N PHE A 937 -9.02 -8.68 86.62
CA PHE A 937 -8.98 -8.04 87.94
C PHE A 937 -9.44 -6.56 87.84
N GLN A 938 -10.09 -6.06 88.91
CA GLN A 938 -11.03 -4.92 88.99
C GLN A 938 -10.45 -3.48 88.98
N LEU A 939 -11.35 -2.54 88.64
CA LEU A 939 -11.29 -1.07 88.52
C LEU A 939 -11.04 -0.28 89.85
N PRO A 940 -10.84 1.06 89.81
CA PRO A 940 -11.98 1.99 89.89
C PRO A 940 -11.99 3.13 88.84
N ALA A 941 -13.20 3.65 88.66
CA ALA A 941 -13.74 4.52 87.60
C ALA A 941 -13.85 6.00 88.06
N PRO A 942 -14.78 6.83 87.51
CA PRO A 942 -14.82 7.61 86.25
C PRO A 942 -14.90 9.14 86.59
N PRO A 943 -15.37 10.13 85.77
CA PRO A 943 -16.74 10.23 85.18
C PRO A 943 -16.79 10.72 83.70
N LEU A 944 -17.72 10.20 82.88
CA LEU A 944 -19.00 10.80 82.42
C LEU A 944 -18.86 11.89 81.33
N ASP A 945 -19.69 12.02 80.29
CA ASP A 945 -20.76 11.21 79.67
C ASP A 945 -21.34 12.00 78.47
N PHE A 946 -22.13 11.31 77.64
CA PHE A 946 -23.23 11.77 76.77
C PHE A 946 -22.91 12.55 75.48
N SER A 947 -23.59 12.36 74.34
CA SER A 947 -24.60 11.38 73.88
C SER A 947 -24.96 11.69 72.41
N GLN A 948 -25.46 10.68 71.67
CA GLN A 948 -26.64 10.65 70.78
C GLN A 948 -26.86 11.79 69.73
N SER A 949 -27.44 11.63 68.54
CA SER A 949 -28.16 10.58 67.80
C SER A 949 -28.56 11.15 66.42
N THR A 950 -28.76 10.27 65.43
CA THR A 950 -29.74 10.29 64.31
C THR A 950 -30.47 11.60 63.92
N THR A 951 -30.58 11.92 62.60
CA THR A 951 -31.83 11.89 61.79
C THR A 951 -31.68 12.55 60.39
N ALA A 952 -32.70 12.33 59.55
CA ALA A 952 -32.84 12.47 58.11
C ALA A 952 -32.80 13.90 57.48
N ALA A 953 -32.57 13.89 56.15
CA ALA A 953 -32.88 14.78 54.99
C ALA A 953 -33.85 16.00 55.16
N PRO A 954 -34.09 16.93 54.17
CA PRO A 954 -33.78 16.90 52.71
C PRO A 954 -33.51 18.28 51.98
N LEU A 955 -33.44 18.23 50.63
CA LEU A 955 -33.76 19.26 49.59
C LEU A 955 -32.71 20.30 49.08
N SER A 956 -32.65 20.37 47.75
CA SER A 956 -31.92 21.16 46.72
C SER A 956 -32.14 22.71 46.78
N PRO A 957 -31.70 23.58 45.82
CA PRO A 957 -31.06 23.39 44.49
C PRO A 957 -29.90 24.37 44.12
N THR A 958 -29.46 24.24 42.85
CA THR A 958 -28.47 24.95 42.01
C THR A 958 -28.43 26.50 42.07
N PRO A 959 -27.34 27.13 41.57
CA PRO A 959 -27.43 27.71 40.22
C PRO A 959 -26.18 27.52 39.32
N SER A 960 -26.48 27.53 38.02
CA SER A 960 -25.65 27.56 36.81
C SER A 960 -24.90 28.88 36.57
N MET A 961 -23.78 28.85 35.81
CA MET A 961 -23.24 29.88 34.87
C MET A 961 -21.79 29.49 34.41
N PRO A 962 -21.16 30.11 33.38
CA PRO A 962 -21.53 30.12 31.97
C PRO A 962 -20.35 29.70 31.03
N VAL A 963 -20.66 29.49 29.75
CA VAL A 963 -19.71 29.23 28.65
C VAL A 963 -18.98 30.52 28.23
N PRO A 964 -17.68 30.46 27.83
CA PRO A 964 -17.09 31.48 26.98
C PRO A 964 -16.72 30.97 25.58
N THR A 965 -16.95 31.87 24.64
CA THR A 965 -16.80 31.82 23.18
C THR A 965 -15.34 31.84 22.69
N THR A 966 -15.14 31.27 21.50
CA THR A 966 -13.94 31.30 20.65
C THR A 966 -13.49 32.70 20.24
N PRO A 967 -12.19 32.87 19.93
CA PRO A 967 -11.78 33.73 18.84
C PRO A 967 -10.82 33.05 17.84
N SER A 968 -10.86 33.61 16.64
CA SER A 968 -10.22 33.28 15.37
C SER A 968 -8.71 33.51 15.32
N LEU A 969 -8.01 32.64 14.58
CA LEU A 969 -6.58 32.72 14.24
C LEU A 969 -6.31 33.71 13.09
N PRO A 970 -5.20 34.48 13.13
CA PRO A 970 -4.54 34.99 11.94
C PRO A 970 -3.21 34.25 11.67
N VAL A 971 -2.96 34.06 10.37
CA VAL A 971 -1.69 33.63 9.76
C VAL A 971 -0.62 34.72 9.93
N PRO A 972 0.68 34.39 10.06
CA PRO A 972 1.73 35.35 9.73
C PRO A 972 2.76 34.83 8.70
N THR A 973 3.02 35.73 7.76
CA THR A 973 4.12 35.85 6.80
C THR A 973 5.40 36.38 7.47
N THR A 974 6.57 35.85 7.09
CA THR A 974 7.97 36.42 7.12
C THR A 974 8.53 37.07 8.42
N PRO A 975 9.85 36.94 8.71
CA PRO A 975 10.41 37.26 10.03
C PRO A 975 10.95 38.70 10.13
N PRO A 976 11.00 39.30 11.35
CA PRO A 976 11.87 40.42 11.64
C PRO A 976 13.16 39.97 12.37
N GLN A 977 14.24 40.70 12.08
CA GLN A 977 15.51 40.69 12.79
C GLN A 977 15.38 41.30 14.20
N GLY A 978 16.17 40.81 15.17
CA GLY A 978 16.59 41.60 16.34
C GLY A 978 16.45 40.96 17.72
N THR A 979 17.57 40.40 18.21
CA THR A 979 18.09 40.38 19.60
C THR A 979 17.28 39.80 20.76
N SER A 980 17.82 38.76 21.41
CA SER A 980 18.24 38.76 22.83
C SER A 980 18.86 37.40 23.19
N GLU A 981 20.17 37.38 23.43
CA GLU A 981 20.91 36.22 23.93
C GLU A 981 20.49 35.89 25.37
N ALA A 982 20.24 34.60 25.63
CA ALA A 982 20.24 34.01 26.97
C ALA A 982 21.25 32.84 26.98
N PRO A 983 22.06 32.67 28.03
CA PRO A 983 23.18 31.72 27.98
C PRO A 983 22.67 30.31 28.21
N VAL A 984 22.67 29.48 27.17
CA VAL A 984 22.55 28.02 27.31
C VAL A 984 23.96 27.48 27.52
N GLY A 985 24.17 26.77 28.64
CA GLY A 985 25.45 26.20 29.02
C GLY A 985 26.07 25.36 27.90
N GLN A 986 27.35 25.60 27.63
CA GLN A 986 28.14 24.83 26.68
C GLN A 986 28.29 23.39 27.16
N PHE A 987 27.47 22.48 26.64
CA PHE A 987 27.72 21.05 26.72
C PHE A 987 28.72 20.67 25.62
N THR A 988 29.91 20.25 26.02
CA THR A 988 30.90 19.69 25.09
C THR A 988 30.56 18.22 24.88
N ILE A 989 30.01 17.86 23.71
CA ILE A 989 29.54 16.50 23.40
C ILE A 989 30.41 15.93 22.28
N ASN A 990 30.92 14.71 22.45
CA ASN A 990 31.62 13.95 21.42
C ASN A 990 30.60 13.14 20.58
N PRO A 991 30.35 13.50 19.31
CA PRO A 991 29.32 12.87 18.48
C PRO A 991 29.68 11.45 17.97
N TYR A 992 30.89 10.94 18.26
CA TYR A 992 31.35 9.62 17.82
C TYR A 992 31.13 8.47 18.84
N ALA A 993 30.50 8.72 19.98
CA ALA A 993 30.42 7.75 21.07
C ALA A 993 29.39 6.62 20.89
N SER A 994 28.50 6.69 19.89
CA SER A 994 27.45 5.67 19.67
C SER A 994 27.72 4.83 18.42
N THR A 995 28.83 4.10 18.44
CA THR A 995 28.95 2.83 17.72
C THR A 995 29.94 1.95 18.47
N ASN A 996 29.40 0.91 19.13
CA ASN A 996 30.13 -0.14 19.87
C ASN A 996 30.98 0.31 21.07
N GLN A 997 30.38 0.48 22.26
CA GLN A 997 31.06 0.18 23.52
C GLN A 997 30.10 -0.44 24.54
N THR A 998 30.09 -1.77 24.62
CA THR A 998 29.70 -2.47 25.84
C THR A 998 30.90 -2.52 26.77
N VAL A 999 30.69 -2.08 28.01
CA VAL A 999 31.68 -1.96 29.07
C VAL A 999 32.29 -3.33 29.41
N SER A 1000 33.62 -3.45 29.32
CA SER A 1000 34.36 -4.47 30.08
C SER A 1000 35.46 -3.77 30.88
N SER A 1001 35.45 -4.00 32.19
CA SER A 1001 36.40 -3.52 33.17
C SER A 1001 37.54 -4.53 33.35
N ASN A 1002 38.71 -3.99 33.75
CA ASN A 1002 39.98 -4.63 34.17
C ASN A 1002 41.00 -4.95 33.05
N ALA A 1003 42.05 -4.14 32.93
CA ALA A 1003 43.36 -4.40 33.56
C ALA A 1003 44.49 -3.45 33.08
N ALA A 1004 45.33 -3.09 34.04
CA ALA A 1004 46.77 -2.79 33.96
C ALA A 1004 47.29 -1.52 33.22
N VAL A 1005 47.74 -0.60 34.08
CA VAL A 1005 48.72 0.48 33.90
C VAL A 1005 49.92 0.11 33.03
N GLY A 1006 50.28 1.00 32.10
CA GLY A 1006 51.54 0.97 31.36
C GLY A 1006 51.81 2.27 30.61
N ASN A 1007 52.39 3.26 31.30
CA ASN A 1007 52.92 4.50 30.71
C ASN A 1007 53.99 4.20 29.67
N SER A 1008 53.88 4.76 28.45
CA SER A 1008 55.04 5.23 27.71
C SER A 1008 54.66 6.29 26.67
N THR A 1009 55.30 7.45 26.83
CA THR A 1009 55.22 8.67 26.04
C THR A 1009 55.98 8.54 24.73
N LEU A 1010 55.34 8.93 23.62
CA LEU A 1010 55.98 9.20 22.32
C LEU A 1010 56.75 10.54 22.35
N PRO A 1011 57.91 10.67 21.68
CA PRO A 1011 58.49 11.95 21.29
C PRO A 1011 58.17 12.30 19.81
N PRO A 1012 58.24 13.57 19.41
CA PRO A 1012 57.85 14.06 18.08
C PRO A 1012 58.97 13.91 17.03
N PRO A 1013 58.67 13.98 15.72
CA PRO A 1013 59.69 13.86 14.68
C PRO A 1013 60.31 15.22 14.35
N SER A 1014 61.64 15.24 14.31
CA SER A 1014 62.46 16.33 13.79
C SER A 1014 62.87 16.08 12.33
N THR A 1015 62.68 17.14 11.55
CA THR A 1015 63.32 17.61 10.32
C THR A 1015 64.64 16.98 9.83
N THR A 1016 64.61 16.63 8.54
CA THR A 1016 65.59 16.88 7.45
C THR A 1016 67.03 16.35 7.57
N THR A 1017 67.43 15.47 6.63
CA THR A 1017 68.71 15.62 5.90
C THR A 1017 68.73 14.80 4.59
N THR A 1018 68.99 15.51 3.49
CA THR A 1018 69.38 15.06 2.15
C THR A 1018 70.80 14.50 2.14
N VAL A 1019 71.09 13.41 1.42
CA VAL A 1019 72.32 13.22 0.59
C VAL A 1019 72.05 12.17 -0.51
N THR A 1020 72.67 12.46 -1.66
CA THR A 1020 72.67 11.93 -3.03
C THR A 1020 73.16 10.49 -3.28
N GLY A 1021 72.73 9.89 -4.40
CA GLY A 1021 73.48 8.83 -5.10
C GLY A 1021 72.67 7.97 -6.09
N SER A 1022 72.69 8.33 -7.39
CA SER A 1022 72.45 7.42 -8.54
C SER A 1022 73.83 6.95 -9.09
N PRO A 1023 73.98 6.05 -10.11
CA PRO A 1023 73.01 5.47 -11.06
C PRO A 1023 73.19 3.97 -11.40
N THR A 1024 72.23 3.35 -12.12
CA THR A 1024 72.38 2.54 -13.38
C THR A 1024 71.19 1.59 -13.66
N VAL A 1025 70.86 1.50 -14.95
CA VAL A 1025 69.73 0.85 -15.69
C VAL A 1025 70.38 -0.31 -16.52
N PRO A 1026 69.75 -1.40 -17.10
CA PRO A 1026 68.49 -1.42 -17.89
C PRO A 1026 67.64 -2.73 -18.00
N ALA A 1027 66.55 -2.60 -18.79
CA ALA A 1027 65.76 -3.61 -19.53
C ALA A 1027 64.71 -4.44 -18.73
N GLY A 1028 63.49 -4.73 -19.19
CA GLY A 1028 62.75 -4.52 -20.44
C GLY A 1028 61.35 -5.19 -20.31
N PRO A 1029 60.38 -4.95 -21.22
CA PRO A 1029 58.94 -5.10 -20.97
C PRO A 1029 58.32 -6.39 -21.54
N VAL A 1030 57.12 -6.77 -21.04
CA VAL A 1030 56.24 -7.74 -21.73
C VAL A 1030 54.82 -7.17 -21.84
N THR A 1031 54.42 -7.02 -23.10
CA THR A 1031 53.11 -6.66 -23.67
C THR A 1031 52.30 -7.90 -24.07
N THR A 1032 50.96 -7.79 -24.00
CA THR A 1032 49.92 -8.37 -24.90
C THR A 1032 48.57 -7.78 -24.41
N GLN A 1033 47.82 -6.88 -25.07
CA GLN A 1033 47.25 -6.77 -26.44
C GLN A 1033 46.33 -7.97 -26.75
N TRP A 1034 45.01 -7.86 -26.97
CA TRP A 1034 44.21 -7.20 -28.04
C TRP A 1034 42.68 -7.34 -27.68
N HIS A 1035 41.63 -6.74 -28.28
CA HIS A 1035 41.38 -6.09 -29.58
C HIS A 1035 40.03 -5.34 -29.55
N ASP A 1036 39.94 -4.25 -30.31
CA ASP A 1036 38.74 -3.46 -30.65
C ASP A 1036 38.72 -3.31 -32.20
N PRO A 1037 37.56 -3.15 -32.89
CA PRO A 1037 37.55 -2.77 -34.30
C PRO A 1037 36.78 -1.45 -34.60
N ALA A 1038 37.58 -0.47 -34.99
CA ALA A 1038 37.48 0.60 -36.00
C ALA A 1038 36.17 0.94 -36.75
N GLN A 1039 35.97 2.25 -36.90
CA GLN A 1039 35.28 2.98 -38.00
C GLN A 1039 36.19 3.17 -39.24
N PRO A 1040 35.64 3.69 -40.37
CA PRO A 1040 36.42 4.55 -41.24
C PRO A 1040 35.75 5.91 -41.63
N GLU A 1041 36.56 6.96 -41.47
CA GLU A 1041 36.85 8.15 -42.30
C GLU A 1041 35.79 8.97 -43.09
N ALA A 1042 36.09 10.28 -43.12
CA ALA A 1042 35.35 11.40 -43.70
C ALA A 1042 35.93 11.90 -45.05
N ARG A 1043 35.08 12.49 -45.92
CA ARG A 1043 35.47 13.53 -46.92
C ARG A 1043 34.32 14.51 -47.25
N THR A 1044 34.56 15.79 -46.91
CA THR A 1044 34.28 17.07 -47.61
C THR A 1044 33.19 17.17 -48.71
N ALA A 1045 32.22 18.10 -48.54
CA ALA A 1045 31.92 19.27 -49.43
C ALA A 1045 30.61 20.00 -49.01
N GLN A 1046 30.63 21.34 -48.94
CA GLN A 1046 29.45 22.25 -48.90
C GLN A 1046 29.06 22.70 -50.35
N PRO A 1047 28.10 23.64 -50.56
CA PRO A 1047 26.63 23.52 -50.63
C PRO A 1047 26.09 23.88 -52.06
N PRO A 1048 24.76 23.99 -52.31
CA PRO A 1048 24.12 25.31 -52.19
C PRO A 1048 22.64 25.31 -51.74
N SER A 1049 22.24 26.49 -51.29
CA SER A 1049 20.90 27.03 -51.09
C SER A 1049 19.88 26.71 -52.20
N LEU A 1050 18.60 26.53 -51.84
CA LEU A 1050 17.42 27.20 -52.45
C LEU A 1050 16.10 26.61 -51.92
N GLY A 1051 15.14 27.48 -51.61
CA GLY A 1051 13.73 27.21 -51.90
C GLY A 1051 12.79 26.86 -50.75
N VAL A 1052 12.21 27.90 -50.14
CA VAL A 1052 10.85 27.87 -49.59
C VAL A 1052 9.85 27.43 -50.68
N PRO A 1053 8.79 26.69 -50.34
CA PRO A 1053 7.46 27.20 -50.67
C PRO A 1053 6.44 27.08 -49.54
N THR A 1054 5.69 28.16 -49.43
CA THR A 1054 4.46 28.40 -48.68
C THR A 1054 3.28 27.50 -49.12
N LEU A 1055 2.43 27.19 -48.13
CA LEU A 1055 0.95 27.10 -48.15
C LEU A 1055 0.22 26.38 -49.31
N GLY A 1056 -0.67 25.44 -48.94
CA GLY A 1056 -1.98 25.32 -49.59
C GLY A 1056 -2.53 23.92 -49.82
N ARG A 1057 -3.08 23.28 -48.78
CA ARG A 1057 -4.45 22.71 -48.70
C ARG A 1057 -4.60 21.74 -47.54
#